data_AF-A0AB34KYR9-F1
#
_entry.id   AF-A0AB34KYR9-F1
#
_cell.length_a   1.000
_cell.length_b   1.000
_cell.length_c   1.000
_cell.angle_alpha   90.00
_cell.angle_beta   90.00
_cell.angle_gamma   90.00
#
_symmetry.space_group_name_H-M   'P 1'
#
loop_
_entity.id
_entity.type
_entity.pdbx_description
1 polymer ?
#
loop_
_entity_poly.entity_id
_entity_poly.type
_entity_poly.pdbx_seq_one_letter_code
_entity_poly.pdbx_strand_id
1 'polypeptide(L)'
;MAKYPTYDEYRDKPKKGIAKCDELLKRTPKDIHLLATKSQLQTELGETTKAKATIDALLALSPPTRDLQEISLIEDAVVEHLFSSTFPQPATAGPEVAKLWENAAKSATAVNYKLDLQSLRFTRAVFDNRLQDAQQALIQLKALAPKNRVFYMAHAAVTQMLASTGGDELSGRLALMLAKKAVAEKFDEVSGLDCRVPGQIFALQGKREELEGVRGGRFGESKQVHDALREPKQNDEEALAGLKIEDAKLGTPERLDALIAESKVKFLNLLNGGGDKSAFYNFAADATENYRKAVALIDQFRYRHVCQLIFLAISALVKVWEQHDETNALLQAAFIAEMLLRNNQHIHEAKVILVYLYMRLDLATLALTHWDSLSVKEIQFDTIGHAFLAKLSITHPHKATTSTAKNNDPLAITTQALGMYTRYEQKLAECEANVLNNGQTGMMLDLHELRQNLRLSLTRRLLSLEQRRYARFFRHPPLDTNAVHIEPRLTAHWLASKDNRDFAAAFDHGYNAERALHGNDDPRAWLLHSLAADTAWCLSNSATPPVKDTSVLLQHLSDDKPTPSPTSALSTATLHFLAAPTPETLTPLSTALAALPSPPPDLKETYLSLDALRTLPAALKTAEQQNPKALPKAKVDALRKGAEEAIAGLQSFAKDQARRSSRTGFEGNEGIWRLFGSEEVEGFERGVADARGKGWEGVGRVK
;
A
#
# COMPACT_ATOMS: atom_id res chain seq x y z
N MET A 1 -31.54 2.70 37.61
CA MET A 1 -30.42 1.75 37.42
C MET A 1 -29.23 2.54 36.89
N ALA A 2 -28.01 2.30 37.39
CA ALA A 2 -26.82 2.95 36.84
C ALA A 2 -26.57 2.39 35.42
N LYS A 3 -26.35 3.28 34.44
CA LYS A 3 -26.05 2.89 33.06
C LYS A 3 -24.71 2.12 33.03
N TYR A 4 -24.70 0.94 32.42
CA TYR A 4 -23.47 0.15 32.24
C TYR A 4 -22.52 0.89 31.29
N PRO A 5 -21.22 0.97 31.61
CA PRO A 5 -20.24 1.53 30.67
C PRO A 5 -20.12 0.60 29.46
N THR A 6 -20.02 1.20 28.28
CA THR A 6 -19.71 0.50 27.02
C THR A 6 -18.39 1.03 26.47
N TYR A 7 -17.73 0.24 25.61
CA TYR A 7 -16.49 0.67 24.95
C TYR A 7 -16.71 1.96 24.16
N ASP A 8 -17.74 1.99 23.29
CA ASP A 8 -18.01 3.14 22.42
C ASP A 8 -18.24 4.46 23.18
N GLU A 9 -18.89 4.41 24.34
CA GLU A 9 -19.14 5.60 25.17
C GLU A 9 -17.88 6.18 25.80
N TYR A 10 -16.89 5.32 26.07
CA TYR A 10 -15.69 5.69 26.81
C TYR A 10 -14.40 5.58 25.98
N ARG A 11 -14.49 5.26 24.68
CA ARG A 11 -13.34 5.11 23.77
C ARG A 11 -12.44 6.35 23.76
N ASP A 12 -13.02 7.54 23.72
CA ASP A 12 -12.27 8.82 23.72
C ASP A 12 -11.80 9.24 25.12
N LYS A 13 -12.31 8.58 26.17
CA LYS A 13 -12.03 8.88 27.58
C LYS A 13 -11.79 7.59 28.38
N PRO A 14 -10.86 6.72 27.95
CA PRO A 14 -10.78 5.36 28.45
C PRO A 14 -10.46 5.28 29.95
N LYS A 15 -9.66 6.23 30.47
CA LYS A 15 -9.40 6.35 31.92
C LYS A 15 -10.67 6.54 32.75
N LYS A 16 -11.63 7.32 32.26
CA LYS A 16 -12.92 7.53 32.95
C LYS A 16 -13.78 6.27 32.91
N GLY A 17 -13.79 5.57 31.77
CA GLY A 17 -14.52 4.31 31.62
C GLY A 17 -13.95 3.20 32.51
N ILE A 18 -12.63 3.07 32.59
CA ILE A 18 -11.95 2.10 33.48
C ILE A 18 -12.30 2.38 34.94
N ALA A 19 -12.23 3.63 35.39
CA ALA A 19 -12.59 4.01 36.76
C ALA A 19 -14.05 3.66 37.07
N LYS A 20 -14.96 3.81 36.10
CA LYS A 20 -16.37 3.42 36.25
C LYS A 20 -16.54 1.91 36.32
N CYS A 21 -15.81 1.15 35.49
CA CYS A 21 -15.79 -0.30 35.55
C CYS A 21 -15.30 -0.77 36.93
N ASP A 22 -14.21 -0.18 37.44
CA ASP A 22 -13.66 -0.51 38.77
C ASP A 22 -14.65 -0.24 39.90
N GLU A 23 -15.44 0.84 39.81
CA GLU A 23 -16.49 1.15 40.79
C GLU A 23 -17.59 0.06 40.80
N LEU A 24 -18.04 -0.38 39.62
CA LEU A 24 -19.11 -1.36 39.48
C LEU A 24 -18.64 -2.78 39.80
N LEU A 25 -17.42 -3.15 39.39
CA LEU A 25 -16.80 -4.45 39.68
C LEU A 25 -16.58 -4.67 41.18
N LYS A 26 -16.49 -3.62 42.01
CA LYS A 26 -16.51 -3.78 43.48
C LYS A 26 -17.81 -4.41 43.99
N ARG A 27 -18.93 -4.20 43.29
CA ARG A 27 -20.25 -4.75 43.64
C ARG A 27 -20.50 -6.08 42.93
N THR A 28 -20.07 -6.20 41.68
CA THR A 28 -20.25 -7.40 40.85
C THR A 28 -18.91 -7.86 40.24
N PRO A 29 -18.01 -8.49 41.03
CA PRO A 29 -16.64 -8.78 40.58
C PRO A 29 -16.51 -9.76 39.41
N LYS A 30 -17.57 -10.54 39.14
CA LYS A 30 -17.61 -11.58 38.11
C LYS A 30 -18.40 -11.17 36.85
N ASP A 31 -18.74 -9.89 36.73
CA ASP A 31 -19.53 -9.40 35.61
C ASP A 31 -18.71 -9.40 34.30
N ILE A 32 -19.10 -10.26 33.36
CA ILE A 32 -18.41 -10.48 32.09
C ILE A 32 -18.36 -9.20 31.25
N HIS A 33 -19.47 -8.45 31.16
CA HIS A 33 -19.54 -7.22 30.37
C HIS A 33 -18.61 -6.14 30.91
N LEU A 34 -18.56 -5.97 32.24
CA LEU A 34 -17.67 -4.99 32.88
C LEU A 34 -16.20 -5.35 32.72
N LEU A 35 -15.85 -6.65 32.88
CA LEU A 35 -14.48 -7.13 32.69
C LEU A 35 -14.03 -7.01 31.23
N ALA A 36 -14.88 -7.40 30.27
CA ALA A 36 -14.63 -7.24 28.84
C ALA A 36 -14.41 -5.77 28.49
N THR A 37 -15.37 -4.88 28.81
CA THR A 37 -15.26 -3.44 28.55
C THR A 37 -14.01 -2.84 29.18
N LYS A 38 -13.69 -3.20 30.43
CA LYS A 38 -12.47 -2.75 31.11
C LYS A 38 -11.21 -3.18 30.35
N SER A 39 -11.13 -4.43 29.90
CA SER A 39 -9.97 -4.94 29.17
C SER A 39 -9.78 -4.25 27.81
N GLN A 40 -10.86 -3.94 27.10
CA GLN A 40 -10.83 -3.19 25.83
C GLN A 40 -10.30 -1.77 26.04
N LEU A 41 -10.83 -1.05 27.04
CA LEU A 41 -10.37 0.31 27.37
C LEU A 41 -8.90 0.33 27.86
N GLN A 42 -8.45 -0.70 28.58
CA GLN A 42 -7.04 -0.84 28.97
C GLN A 42 -6.14 -1.11 27.76
N THR A 43 -6.62 -1.91 26.80
CA THR A 43 -5.93 -2.19 25.55
C THR A 43 -5.79 -0.92 24.69
N GLU A 44 -6.85 -0.12 24.59
CA GLU A 44 -6.86 1.19 23.91
C GLU A 44 -5.81 2.15 24.52
N LEU A 45 -5.67 2.15 25.85
CA LEU A 45 -4.65 2.94 26.55
C LEU A 45 -3.21 2.40 26.37
N GLY A 46 -3.03 1.21 25.78
CA GLY A 46 -1.74 0.54 25.70
C GLY A 46 -1.28 -0.05 27.04
N GLU A 47 -2.17 -0.21 28.02
CA GLU A 47 -1.85 -0.85 29.31
C GLU A 47 -1.88 -2.39 29.20
N THR A 48 -1.08 -2.95 28.28
CA THR A 48 -1.10 -4.37 27.87
C THR A 48 -1.06 -5.33 29.05
N THR A 49 -0.20 -5.10 30.05
CA THR A 49 -0.09 -5.98 31.22
C THR A 49 -1.37 -5.98 32.08
N LYS A 50 -2.01 -4.82 32.24
CA LYS A 50 -3.27 -4.72 33.02
C LYS A 50 -4.44 -5.30 32.24
N ALA A 51 -4.50 -5.05 30.93
CA ALA A 51 -5.48 -5.65 30.04
C ALA A 51 -5.41 -7.17 30.12
N LYS A 52 -4.20 -7.73 30.02
CA LYS A 52 -3.95 -9.17 30.16
C LYS A 52 -4.43 -9.71 31.51
N ALA A 53 -4.10 -9.04 32.62
CA ALA A 53 -4.58 -9.46 33.94
C ALA A 53 -6.12 -9.46 34.06
N THR A 54 -6.80 -8.48 33.46
CA THR A 54 -8.26 -8.43 33.40
C THR A 54 -8.82 -9.57 32.54
N ILE A 55 -8.16 -9.89 31.41
CA ILE A 55 -8.52 -11.02 30.53
C ILE A 55 -8.32 -12.36 31.24
N ASP A 56 -7.21 -12.55 31.95
CA ASP A 56 -6.94 -13.76 32.72
C ASP A 56 -8.03 -13.97 33.80
N ALA A 57 -8.47 -12.89 34.45
CA ALA A 57 -9.59 -12.93 35.40
C ALA A 57 -10.92 -13.29 34.73
N LEU A 58 -11.15 -12.80 33.51
CA LEU A 58 -12.33 -13.11 32.70
C LEU A 58 -12.37 -14.59 32.28
N LEU A 59 -11.23 -15.15 31.85
CA LEU A 59 -11.09 -16.56 31.47
C LEU A 59 -11.15 -17.52 32.68
N ALA A 60 -10.78 -17.04 33.86
CA ALA A 60 -10.81 -17.82 35.11
C ALA A 60 -12.18 -17.87 35.81
N LEU A 61 -13.24 -17.29 35.22
CA LEU A 61 -14.57 -17.28 35.82
C LEU A 61 -15.12 -18.70 36.04
N SER A 62 -15.69 -18.91 37.24
CA SER A 62 -16.28 -20.18 37.65
C SER A 62 -17.70 -19.99 38.20
N PRO A 63 -18.69 -20.77 37.70
CA PRO A 63 -18.56 -21.74 36.60
C PRO A 63 -18.32 -21.05 35.24
N PRO A 64 -17.66 -21.70 34.27
CA PRO A 64 -17.46 -21.13 32.95
C PRO A 64 -18.80 -20.93 32.24
N THR A 65 -18.95 -19.78 31.57
CA THR A 65 -20.17 -19.47 30.83
C THR A 65 -20.40 -20.47 29.70
N ARG A 66 -21.68 -20.70 29.40
CA ARG A 66 -22.15 -21.48 28.26
C ARG A 66 -23.02 -20.64 27.32
N ASP A 67 -23.25 -19.39 27.68
CA ASP A 67 -24.01 -18.45 26.87
C ASP A 67 -23.16 -18.01 25.68
N LEU A 68 -23.73 -18.06 24.47
CA LEU A 68 -22.98 -17.77 23.26
C LEU A 68 -22.59 -16.30 23.13
N GLN A 69 -23.41 -15.38 23.64
CA GLN A 69 -23.12 -13.96 23.60
C GLN A 69 -21.97 -13.66 24.56
N GLU A 70 -22.00 -14.22 25.76
CA GLU A 70 -20.91 -14.09 26.73
C GLU A 70 -19.60 -14.72 26.22
N ILE A 71 -19.64 -15.91 25.61
CA ILE A 71 -18.44 -16.52 24.99
C ILE A 71 -17.88 -15.63 23.89
N SER A 72 -18.74 -15.07 23.04
CA SER A 72 -18.32 -14.17 21.95
C SER A 72 -17.65 -12.91 22.51
N LEU A 73 -18.21 -12.31 23.57
CA LEU A 73 -17.62 -11.14 24.24
C LEU A 73 -16.25 -11.44 24.86
N ILE A 74 -16.10 -12.61 25.48
CA ILE A 74 -14.80 -13.05 26.03
C ILE A 74 -13.78 -13.22 24.91
N GLU A 75 -14.17 -13.88 23.81
CA GLU A 75 -13.32 -14.06 22.65
C GLU A 75 -12.92 -12.72 22.01
N ASP A 76 -13.86 -11.79 21.83
CA ASP A 76 -13.60 -10.45 21.30
C ASP A 76 -12.55 -9.71 22.15
N ALA A 77 -12.69 -9.75 23.48
CA ALA A 77 -11.72 -9.13 24.40
C ALA A 77 -10.31 -9.74 24.30
N VAL A 78 -10.21 -11.07 24.17
CA VAL A 78 -8.92 -11.76 23.98
C VAL A 78 -8.30 -11.40 22.64
N VAL A 79 -9.08 -11.47 21.56
CA VAL A 79 -8.62 -11.23 20.19
C VAL A 79 -8.17 -9.78 20.02
N GLU A 80 -8.93 -8.81 20.51
CA GLU A 80 -8.57 -7.37 20.45
C GLU A 80 -7.24 -7.11 21.17
N HIS A 81 -7.03 -7.72 22.34
CA HIS A 81 -5.78 -7.62 23.06
C HIS A 81 -4.60 -8.22 22.27
N LEU A 82 -4.75 -9.42 21.71
CA LEU A 82 -3.72 -10.07 20.90
C LEU A 82 -3.40 -9.23 19.65
N PHE A 83 -4.41 -8.72 18.96
CA PHE A 83 -4.26 -8.00 17.69
C PHE A 83 -3.68 -6.61 17.85
N SER A 84 -3.83 -5.99 19.03
CA SER A 84 -3.24 -4.68 19.34
C SER A 84 -1.76 -4.76 19.79
N SER A 85 -1.28 -5.96 20.13
CA SER A 85 -0.01 -6.15 20.84
C SER A 85 0.97 -7.11 20.14
N THR A 86 0.50 -7.93 19.19
CA THR A 86 1.29 -9.02 18.60
C THR A 86 1.25 -9.01 17.08
N PHE A 87 2.43 -9.10 16.46
CA PHE A 87 2.58 -9.31 15.01
C PHE A 87 3.67 -10.37 14.74
N PRO A 88 3.47 -11.32 13.80
CA PRO A 88 2.23 -11.60 13.06
C PRO A 88 1.05 -11.94 13.98
N GLN A 89 -0.17 -11.70 13.49
CA GLN A 89 -1.38 -12.02 14.28
C GLN A 89 -1.44 -13.53 14.56
N PRO A 90 -1.71 -13.96 15.81
CA PRO A 90 -1.84 -15.38 16.13
C PRO A 90 -2.97 -16.05 15.35
N ALA A 91 -2.74 -17.29 14.92
CA ALA A 91 -3.74 -18.09 14.21
C ALA A 91 -4.87 -18.63 15.12
N THR A 92 -4.82 -18.36 16.43
CA THR A 92 -5.79 -18.82 17.44
C THR A 92 -5.99 -17.77 18.53
N ALA A 93 -7.19 -17.75 19.13
CA ALA A 93 -7.51 -17.00 20.34
C ALA A 93 -6.99 -17.70 21.63
N GLY A 94 -6.40 -18.89 21.51
CA GLY A 94 -5.80 -19.62 22.62
C GLY A 94 -6.66 -20.78 23.15
N PRO A 95 -6.05 -21.69 23.92
CA PRO A 95 -6.68 -22.93 24.36
C PRO A 95 -7.84 -22.71 25.34
N GLU A 96 -7.82 -21.65 26.14
CA GLU A 96 -8.88 -21.30 27.09
C GLU A 96 -10.18 -20.95 26.35
N VAL A 97 -10.10 -20.11 25.31
CA VAL A 97 -11.24 -19.75 24.46
C VAL A 97 -11.75 -20.98 23.71
N ALA A 98 -10.86 -21.80 23.16
CA ALA A 98 -11.23 -23.05 22.51
C ALA A 98 -12.02 -23.98 23.46
N LYS A 99 -11.60 -24.06 24.73
CA LYS A 99 -12.28 -24.86 25.76
C LYS A 99 -13.69 -24.33 26.10
N LEU A 100 -13.91 -23.01 26.07
CA LEU A 100 -15.25 -22.43 26.25
C LEU A 100 -16.21 -22.90 25.14
N TRP A 101 -15.77 -22.80 23.87
CA TRP A 101 -16.54 -23.29 22.72
C TRP A 101 -16.80 -24.80 22.81
N GLU A 102 -15.82 -25.60 23.20
CA GLU A 102 -16.00 -27.04 23.40
C GLU A 102 -17.01 -27.37 24.50
N ASN A 103 -16.96 -26.66 25.63
CA ASN A 103 -17.88 -26.87 26.74
C ASN A 103 -19.32 -26.54 26.35
N ALA A 104 -19.52 -25.45 25.60
CA ALA A 104 -20.82 -25.09 25.05
C ALA A 104 -21.32 -26.17 24.06
N ALA A 105 -20.47 -26.64 23.15
CA ALA A 105 -20.81 -27.69 22.19
C ALA A 105 -21.10 -29.06 22.85
N LYS A 106 -20.38 -29.41 23.92
CA LYS A 106 -20.62 -30.65 24.69
C LYS A 106 -21.93 -30.58 25.46
N SER A 107 -22.30 -29.40 25.95
CA SER A 107 -23.54 -29.17 26.70
C SER A 107 -24.78 -29.14 25.81
N ALA A 108 -24.61 -28.85 24.52
CA ALA A 108 -25.68 -28.90 23.52
C ALA A 108 -26.18 -30.34 23.31
N THR A 109 -27.51 -30.52 23.28
CA THR A 109 -28.14 -31.83 23.01
C THR A 109 -28.51 -32.00 21.54
N ALA A 110 -29.03 -30.96 20.89
CA ALA A 110 -29.43 -31.00 19.49
C ALA A 110 -28.24 -30.90 18.53
N VAL A 111 -28.17 -31.78 17.53
CA VAL A 111 -27.11 -31.79 16.51
C VAL A 111 -27.12 -30.50 15.69
N ASN A 112 -28.30 -30.00 15.31
CA ASN A 112 -28.42 -28.74 14.56
C ASN A 112 -27.83 -27.56 15.34
N TYR A 113 -28.10 -27.48 16.64
CA TYR A 113 -27.52 -26.44 17.48
C TYR A 113 -25.99 -26.57 17.60
N LYS A 114 -25.43 -27.79 17.60
CA LYS A 114 -23.98 -27.99 17.52
C LYS A 114 -23.40 -27.53 16.18
N LEU A 115 -24.11 -27.78 15.08
CA LEU A 115 -23.71 -27.30 13.75
C LEU A 115 -23.73 -25.78 13.69
N ASP A 116 -24.77 -25.12 14.21
CA ASP A 116 -24.88 -23.67 14.27
C ASP A 116 -23.74 -23.06 15.09
N LEU A 117 -23.45 -23.65 16.26
CA LEU A 117 -22.38 -23.22 17.15
C LEU A 117 -21.01 -23.30 16.47
N GLN A 118 -20.69 -24.42 15.80
CA GLN A 118 -19.40 -24.56 15.12
C GLN A 118 -19.32 -23.70 13.84
N SER A 119 -20.45 -23.46 13.16
CA SER A 119 -20.52 -22.55 12.01
C SER A 119 -20.29 -21.09 12.43
N LEU A 120 -20.84 -20.69 13.59
CA LEU A 120 -20.57 -19.38 14.20
C LEU A 120 -19.09 -19.25 14.59
N ARG A 121 -18.52 -20.27 15.25
CA ARG A 121 -17.09 -20.29 15.59
C ARG A 121 -16.20 -20.18 14.34
N PHE A 122 -16.52 -20.92 13.28
CA PHE A 122 -15.81 -20.84 12.00
C PHE A 122 -15.89 -19.42 11.42
N THR A 123 -17.09 -18.85 11.36
CA THR A 123 -17.33 -17.50 10.83
C THR A 123 -16.48 -16.48 11.57
N ARG A 124 -16.55 -16.46 12.91
CA ARG A 124 -15.78 -15.54 13.76
C ARG A 124 -14.27 -15.72 13.57
N ALA A 125 -13.79 -16.97 13.54
CA ALA A 125 -12.39 -17.25 13.29
C ALA A 125 -11.92 -16.76 11.90
N VAL A 126 -12.73 -16.88 10.85
CA VAL A 126 -12.42 -16.35 9.52
C VAL A 126 -12.37 -14.82 9.53
N PHE A 127 -13.34 -14.15 10.16
CA PHE A 127 -13.31 -12.69 10.31
C PHE A 127 -12.03 -12.19 10.98
N ASP A 128 -11.57 -12.89 12.00
CA ASP A 128 -10.35 -12.53 12.71
C ASP A 128 -9.07 -13.08 12.05
N ASN A 129 -9.18 -13.84 10.96
CA ASN A 129 -8.04 -14.53 10.33
C ASN A 129 -7.32 -15.52 11.26
N ARG A 130 -8.05 -16.14 12.19
CA ARG A 130 -7.60 -17.19 13.09
C ARG A 130 -7.74 -18.56 12.43
N LEU A 131 -6.83 -18.84 11.50
CA LEU A 131 -6.88 -20.05 10.66
C LEU A 131 -6.89 -21.36 11.46
N GLN A 132 -6.21 -21.42 12.61
CA GLN A 132 -6.19 -22.62 13.45
C GLN A 132 -7.55 -22.85 14.11
N ASP A 133 -8.22 -21.80 14.59
CA ASP A 133 -9.56 -21.90 15.16
C ASP A 133 -10.61 -22.25 14.09
N ALA A 134 -10.46 -21.70 12.87
CA ALA A 134 -11.29 -22.06 11.73
C ALA A 134 -11.11 -23.54 11.35
N GLN A 135 -9.88 -24.05 11.31
CA GLN A 135 -9.61 -25.47 11.07
C GLN A 135 -10.24 -26.35 12.15
N GLN A 136 -10.11 -26.00 13.43
CA GLN A 136 -10.72 -26.74 14.53
C GLN A 136 -12.25 -26.80 14.41
N ALA A 137 -12.89 -25.66 14.09
CA ALA A 137 -14.33 -25.62 13.86
C ALA A 137 -14.74 -26.53 12.69
N LEU A 138 -13.99 -26.54 11.59
CA LEU A 138 -14.24 -27.40 10.43
C LEU A 138 -14.05 -28.88 10.73
N ILE A 139 -13.07 -29.25 11.57
CA ILE A 139 -12.90 -30.64 12.03
C ILE A 139 -14.15 -31.11 12.78
N GLN A 140 -14.69 -30.26 13.68
CA GLN A 140 -15.91 -30.58 14.43
C GLN A 140 -17.14 -30.63 13.52
N LEU A 141 -17.30 -29.69 12.58
CA LEU A 141 -18.38 -29.69 11.59
C LEU A 141 -18.36 -30.97 10.74
N LYS A 142 -17.18 -31.39 10.28
CA LYS A 142 -17.00 -32.63 9.51
C LYS A 142 -17.33 -33.87 10.35
N ALA A 143 -17.02 -33.87 11.65
CA ALA A 143 -17.38 -34.98 12.54
C ALA A 143 -18.90 -35.05 12.77
N LEU A 144 -19.57 -33.91 12.88
CA LEU A 144 -21.03 -33.81 13.04
C LEU A 144 -21.80 -34.15 11.76
N ALA A 145 -21.25 -33.80 10.59
CA ALA A 145 -21.87 -34.02 9.29
C ALA A 145 -20.86 -34.60 8.26
N PRO A 146 -20.44 -35.87 8.41
CA PRO A 146 -19.36 -36.46 7.62
C PRO A 146 -19.67 -36.60 6.12
N LYS A 147 -20.96 -36.59 5.74
CA LYS A 147 -21.39 -36.62 4.34
C LYS A 147 -21.35 -35.25 3.66
N ASN A 148 -21.21 -34.16 4.42
CA ASN A 148 -21.14 -32.82 3.85
C ASN A 148 -19.76 -32.57 3.23
N ARG A 149 -19.69 -32.65 1.90
CA ARG A 149 -18.44 -32.48 1.15
C ARG A 149 -17.94 -31.04 1.13
N VAL A 150 -18.81 -30.04 1.37
CA VAL A 150 -18.42 -28.63 1.52
C VAL A 150 -17.52 -28.46 2.75
N PHE A 151 -17.89 -29.04 3.90
CA PHE A 151 -17.06 -29.00 5.11
C PHE A 151 -15.71 -29.68 4.90
N TYR A 152 -15.68 -30.75 4.09
CA TYR A 152 -14.44 -31.41 3.73
C TYR A 152 -13.54 -30.51 2.86
N MET A 153 -14.09 -29.92 1.79
CA MET A 153 -13.33 -29.02 0.90
C MET A 153 -12.82 -27.79 1.67
N ALA A 154 -13.66 -27.17 2.50
CA ALA A 154 -13.27 -26.04 3.34
C ALA A 154 -12.14 -26.42 4.31
N HIS A 155 -12.22 -27.60 4.93
CA HIS A 155 -11.15 -28.11 5.80
C HIS A 155 -9.83 -28.29 5.05
N ALA A 156 -9.86 -28.84 3.83
CA ALA A 156 -8.67 -28.96 3.00
C ALA A 156 -8.08 -27.59 2.63
N ALA A 157 -8.92 -26.62 2.25
CA ALA A 157 -8.49 -25.27 1.91
C ALA A 157 -7.84 -24.55 3.11
N VAL A 158 -8.50 -24.52 4.28
CA VAL A 158 -7.95 -23.86 5.48
C VAL A 158 -6.66 -24.53 5.95
N THR A 159 -6.57 -25.86 5.84
CA THR A 159 -5.33 -26.58 6.16
C THR A 159 -4.19 -26.20 5.21
N GLN A 160 -4.49 -25.99 3.91
CA GLN A 160 -3.51 -25.47 2.96
C GLN A 160 -3.11 -24.02 3.30
N MET A 161 -4.05 -23.18 3.72
CA MET A 161 -3.74 -21.80 4.13
C MET A 161 -2.77 -21.76 5.33
N LEU A 162 -2.96 -22.64 6.32
CA LEU A 162 -2.04 -22.78 7.46
C LEU A 162 -0.62 -23.16 7.00
N ALA A 163 -0.52 -24.08 6.05
CA ALA A 163 0.76 -24.47 5.47
C ALA A 163 1.45 -23.30 4.75
N SER A 164 0.69 -22.53 3.96
CA SER A 164 1.20 -21.39 3.19
C SER A 164 1.60 -20.19 4.05
N THR A 165 0.87 -19.91 5.12
CA THR A 165 1.11 -18.73 5.97
C THR A 165 2.14 -18.99 7.08
N GLY A 166 2.14 -20.20 7.66
CA GLY A 166 3.02 -20.56 8.78
C GLY A 166 4.25 -21.38 8.40
N GLY A 167 4.36 -21.83 7.14
CA GLY A 167 5.40 -22.79 6.74
C GLY A 167 5.26 -24.15 7.42
N ASP A 168 4.07 -24.48 7.93
CA ASP A 168 3.82 -25.74 8.65
C ASP A 168 3.76 -26.91 7.66
N GLU A 169 4.85 -27.68 7.62
CA GLU A 169 4.98 -28.85 6.77
C GLU A 169 3.93 -29.93 7.12
N LEU A 170 3.53 -30.05 8.39
CA LEU A 170 2.51 -31.01 8.81
C LEU A 170 1.16 -30.67 8.19
N SER A 171 0.75 -29.39 8.27
CA SER A 171 -0.44 -28.90 7.58
C SER A 171 -0.34 -29.09 6.08
N GLY A 172 0.82 -28.86 5.47
CA GLY A 172 1.04 -29.10 4.04
C GLY A 172 0.78 -30.57 3.64
N ARG A 173 1.37 -31.51 4.38
CA ARG A 173 1.15 -32.96 4.17
C ARG A 173 -0.30 -33.35 4.39
N LEU A 174 -0.95 -32.81 5.41
CA LEU A 174 -2.37 -33.08 5.70
C LEU A 174 -3.29 -32.56 4.59
N ALA A 175 -3.08 -31.32 4.12
CA ALA A 175 -3.82 -30.74 3.00
C ALA A 175 -3.69 -31.62 1.75
N LEU A 176 -2.48 -32.10 1.46
CA LEU A 176 -2.22 -32.99 0.33
C LEU A 176 -2.94 -34.33 0.45
N MET A 177 -2.93 -34.95 1.64
CA MET A 177 -3.67 -36.18 1.89
C MET A 177 -5.18 -35.98 1.71
N LEU A 178 -5.72 -34.86 2.19
CA LEU A 178 -7.13 -34.53 2.02
C LEU A 178 -7.50 -34.33 0.54
N ALA A 179 -6.64 -33.65 -0.23
CA ALA A 179 -6.79 -33.45 -1.66
C ALA A 179 -6.77 -34.77 -2.44
N LYS A 180 -5.75 -35.62 -2.21
CA LYS A 180 -5.66 -36.95 -2.84
C LYS A 180 -6.88 -37.82 -2.55
N LYS A 181 -7.36 -37.80 -1.31
CA LYS A 181 -8.57 -38.53 -0.90
C LYS A 181 -9.83 -37.99 -1.60
N ALA A 182 -9.97 -36.68 -1.78
CA ALA A 182 -11.10 -36.11 -2.50
C ALA A 182 -11.15 -36.53 -3.98
N VAL A 183 -9.98 -36.60 -4.63
CA VAL A 183 -9.87 -37.11 -6.00
C VAL A 183 -10.18 -38.61 -6.05
N ALA A 184 -9.65 -39.40 -5.12
CA ALA A 184 -9.91 -40.84 -5.05
C ALA A 184 -11.39 -41.18 -4.79
N GLU A 185 -12.08 -40.38 -3.97
CA GLU A 185 -13.52 -40.48 -3.71
C GLU A 185 -14.40 -39.77 -4.76
N LYS A 186 -13.80 -39.26 -5.85
CA LYS A 186 -14.49 -38.66 -7.00
C LYS A 186 -15.45 -37.52 -6.65
N PHE A 187 -14.97 -36.54 -5.88
CA PHE A 187 -15.80 -35.41 -5.46
C PHE A 187 -16.25 -34.53 -6.64
N ASP A 188 -15.57 -34.60 -7.78
CA ASP A 188 -15.94 -33.95 -9.03
C ASP A 188 -17.23 -34.50 -9.66
N GLU A 189 -17.65 -35.73 -9.33
CA GLU A 189 -18.95 -36.29 -9.75
C GLU A 189 -20.13 -35.71 -8.93
N VAL A 190 -19.87 -35.00 -7.83
CA VAL A 190 -20.92 -34.40 -6.99
C VAL A 190 -21.43 -33.11 -7.62
N SER A 191 -22.70 -33.12 -8.05
CA SER A 191 -23.39 -31.96 -8.59
C SER A 191 -23.45 -30.81 -7.58
N GLY A 192 -23.11 -29.59 -8.02
CA GLY A 192 -23.19 -28.38 -7.20
C GLY A 192 -22.06 -28.18 -6.18
N LEU A 193 -21.16 -29.14 -6.00
CA LEU A 193 -19.98 -28.98 -5.15
C LEU A 193 -18.88 -28.21 -5.90
N ASP A 194 -18.34 -27.14 -5.32
CA ASP A 194 -17.13 -26.51 -5.83
C ASP A 194 -15.89 -27.33 -5.43
N CYS A 195 -15.44 -28.19 -6.34
CA CYS A 195 -14.35 -29.13 -6.12
C CYS A 195 -12.99 -28.63 -6.60
N ARG A 196 -12.75 -27.33 -6.81
CA ARG A 196 -11.45 -26.85 -7.33
C ARG A 196 -10.28 -26.95 -6.33
N VAL A 197 -10.58 -27.08 -5.03
CA VAL A 197 -9.60 -27.06 -3.93
C VAL A 197 -8.46 -28.09 -4.11
N PRO A 198 -8.69 -29.37 -4.45
CA PRO A 198 -7.61 -30.33 -4.66
C PRO A 198 -6.62 -29.93 -5.76
N GLY A 199 -7.10 -29.44 -6.91
CA GLY A 199 -6.22 -28.96 -7.98
C GLY A 199 -5.41 -27.74 -7.57
N GLN A 200 -6.03 -26.80 -6.84
CA GLN A 200 -5.31 -25.65 -6.27
C GLN A 200 -4.22 -26.09 -5.29
N ILE A 201 -4.49 -27.09 -4.42
CA ILE A 201 -3.49 -27.65 -3.50
C ILE A 201 -2.33 -28.29 -4.27
N PHE A 202 -2.61 -29.09 -5.31
CA PHE A 202 -1.56 -29.68 -6.13
C PHE A 202 -0.70 -28.61 -6.82
N ALA A 203 -1.32 -27.54 -7.32
CA ALA A 203 -0.63 -26.42 -7.94
C ALA A 203 0.29 -25.70 -6.95
N LEU A 204 -0.25 -25.30 -5.80
CA LEU A 204 0.48 -24.59 -4.75
C LEU A 204 1.62 -25.43 -4.14
N GLN A 205 1.49 -26.75 -4.13
CA GLN A 205 2.53 -27.66 -3.63
C GLN A 205 3.45 -28.24 -4.72
N GLY A 206 3.34 -27.79 -5.97
CA GLY A 206 4.20 -28.23 -7.08
C GLY A 206 4.06 -29.70 -7.46
N LYS A 207 2.87 -30.29 -7.26
CA LYS A 207 2.58 -31.72 -7.49
C LYS A 207 2.17 -31.98 -8.94
N ARG A 208 3.15 -31.97 -9.85
CA ARG A 208 2.93 -32.00 -11.30
C ARG A 208 2.24 -33.28 -11.80
N GLU A 209 2.57 -34.44 -11.25
CA GLU A 209 1.93 -35.71 -11.64
C GLU A 209 0.44 -35.70 -11.29
N GLU A 210 0.10 -35.28 -10.08
CA GLU A 210 -1.28 -35.14 -9.63
C GLU A 210 -2.04 -34.05 -10.41
N LEU A 211 -1.36 -32.96 -10.80
CA LEU A 211 -1.93 -31.88 -11.64
C LEU A 211 -2.32 -32.36 -13.03
N GLU A 212 -1.45 -33.11 -13.71
CA GLU A 212 -1.77 -33.69 -15.01
C GLU A 212 -2.95 -34.67 -14.89
N GLY A 213 -3.03 -35.42 -13.79
CA GLY A 213 -4.14 -36.33 -13.51
C GLY A 213 -5.50 -35.65 -13.33
N VAL A 214 -5.53 -34.36 -12.99
CA VAL A 214 -6.77 -33.57 -12.86
C VAL A 214 -7.00 -32.59 -14.02
N ARG A 215 -6.11 -32.59 -15.02
CA ARG A 215 -6.17 -31.68 -16.16
C ARG A 215 -7.42 -31.92 -17.00
N GLY A 216 -8.11 -30.83 -17.36
CA GLY A 216 -9.32 -30.88 -18.18
C GLY A 216 -10.59 -31.38 -17.45
N GLY A 217 -10.49 -31.73 -16.17
CA GLY A 217 -11.63 -32.01 -15.29
C GLY A 217 -11.96 -30.84 -14.36
N ARG A 218 -13.05 -30.98 -13.58
CA ARG A 218 -13.54 -29.93 -12.66
C ARG A 218 -12.55 -29.56 -11.55
N PHE A 219 -11.69 -30.50 -11.15
CA PHE A 219 -10.58 -30.25 -10.22
C PHE A 219 -9.54 -29.27 -10.80
N GLY A 220 -9.39 -29.23 -12.12
CA GLY A 220 -8.41 -28.39 -12.82
C GLY A 220 -8.90 -27.01 -13.24
N GLU A 221 -10.14 -26.65 -12.93
CA GLU A 221 -10.78 -25.37 -13.34
C GLU A 221 -10.37 -24.17 -12.45
N SER A 222 -9.07 -24.02 -12.19
CA SER A 222 -8.55 -22.89 -11.41
C SER A 222 -7.37 -22.20 -12.09
N LYS A 223 -7.21 -20.91 -11.82
CA LYS A 223 -6.10 -20.12 -12.34
C LYS A 223 -4.75 -20.72 -11.94
N GLN A 224 -4.61 -21.18 -10.69
CA GLN A 224 -3.40 -21.79 -10.18
C GLN A 224 -3.00 -23.03 -10.99
N VAL A 225 -3.97 -23.87 -11.37
CA VAL A 225 -3.72 -25.05 -12.19
C VAL A 225 -3.31 -24.65 -13.60
N HIS A 226 -4.02 -23.71 -14.22
CA HIS A 226 -3.68 -23.20 -15.54
C HIS A 226 -2.27 -22.58 -15.59
N ASP A 227 -1.92 -21.77 -14.59
CA ASP A 227 -0.60 -21.13 -14.50
C ASP A 227 0.51 -22.16 -14.25
N ALA A 228 0.27 -23.17 -13.38
CA ALA A 228 1.23 -24.22 -13.09
C ALA A 228 1.48 -25.18 -14.27
N LEU A 229 0.49 -25.37 -15.14
CA LEU A 229 0.57 -26.21 -16.34
C LEU A 229 1.04 -25.45 -17.60
N ARG A 230 1.15 -24.11 -17.53
CA ARG A 230 1.57 -23.29 -18.66
C ARG A 230 3.04 -23.55 -18.97
N GLU A 231 3.35 -23.94 -20.21
CA GLU A 231 4.73 -23.97 -20.71
C GLU A 231 5.25 -22.52 -20.85
N PRO A 232 6.53 -22.26 -20.55
CA PRO A 232 7.11 -20.92 -20.74
C PRO A 232 6.91 -20.50 -22.20
N LYS A 233 6.36 -19.30 -22.41
CA LYS A 233 6.17 -18.73 -23.76
C LYS A 233 7.52 -18.79 -24.49
N GLN A 234 7.58 -19.49 -25.63
CA GLN A 234 8.65 -19.28 -26.60
C GLN A 234 8.67 -17.79 -26.96
N ASN A 235 9.87 -17.21 -27.00
CA ASN A 235 10.11 -15.82 -27.34
C ASN A 235 9.29 -15.42 -28.57
N ASP A 236 8.63 -14.26 -28.50
CA ASP A 236 7.92 -13.63 -29.62
C ASP A 236 8.84 -13.33 -30.85
N GLU A 237 10.13 -13.69 -30.78
CA GLU A 237 11.12 -13.63 -31.86
C GLU A 237 10.73 -14.49 -33.08
N GLU A 238 10.06 -15.64 -32.90
CA GLU A 238 9.69 -16.52 -34.02
C GLU A 238 8.46 -16.04 -34.82
N ALA A 239 7.57 -15.23 -34.23
CA ALA A 239 6.39 -14.72 -34.90
C ALA A 239 6.68 -13.54 -35.86
N LEU A 240 7.82 -12.87 -35.71
CA LEU A 240 8.19 -11.67 -36.47
C LEU A 240 9.02 -11.94 -37.73
N ALA A 241 9.55 -13.16 -37.92
CA ALA A 241 10.47 -13.48 -39.02
C ALA A 241 9.79 -13.69 -40.39
N GLY A 242 8.45 -13.68 -40.46
CA GLY A 242 7.69 -14.14 -41.63
C GLY A 242 7.12 -13.08 -42.58
N LEU A 243 7.14 -11.78 -42.25
CA LEU A 243 6.43 -10.77 -43.05
C LEU A 243 7.32 -10.11 -44.10
N LYS A 244 7.32 -10.67 -45.32
CA LYS A 244 7.75 -9.95 -46.53
C LYS A 244 6.53 -9.23 -47.11
N ILE A 245 6.52 -7.90 -47.05
CA ILE A 245 5.49 -7.07 -47.70
C ILE A 245 6.21 -6.13 -48.67
N GLU A 246 6.09 -6.42 -49.97
CA GLU A 246 6.53 -5.54 -51.05
C GLU A 246 5.43 -4.53 -51.40
N ASP A 247 5.83 -3.27 -51.61
CA ASP A 247 5.10 -2.18 -52.28
C ASP A 247 3.67 -1.82 -51.83
N ALA A 248 3.39 -1.89 -50.51
CA ALA A 248 2.19 -1.30 -49.95
C ALA A 248 2.38 0.20 -49.63
N LYS A 249 1.44 1.06 -50.07
CA LYS A 249 1.43 2.50 -49.72
C LYS A 249 1.38 2.66 -48.20
N LEU A 250 2.09 3.66 -47.66
CA LEU A 250 2.24 3.95 -46.22
C LEU A 250 0.90 4.06 -45.43
N GLY A 251 -0.22 4.25 -46.12
CA GLY A 251 -1.58 4.32 -45.56
C GLY A 251 -2.33 2.98 -45.45
N THR A 252 -1.67 1.83 -45.54
CA THR A 252 -2.28 0.51 -45.33
C THR A 252 -1.98 -0.03 -43.93
N PRO A 253 -2.93 -0.66 -43.22
CA PRO A 253 -2.71 -1.24 -41.89
C PRO A 253 -1.50 -2.19 -41.83
N GLU A 254 -1.31 -3.02 -42.86
CA GLU A 254 -0.24 -4.02 -42.91
C GLU A 254 1.16 -3.38 -42.99
N ARG A 255 1.31 -2.27 -43.73
CA ARG A 255 2.59 -1.54 -43.77
C ARG A 255 2.88 -0.84 -42.45
N LEU A 256 1.86 -0.35 -41.75
CA LEU A 256 2.02 0.24 -40.43
C LEU A 256 2.42 -0.79 -39.38
N ASP A 257 1.82 -1.98 -39.39
CA ASP A 257 2.21 -3.08 -38.51
C ASP A 257 3.68 -3.46 -38.73
N ALA A 258 4.10 -3.56 -40.00
CA ALA A 258 5.51 -3.80 -40.35
C ALA A 258 6.43 -2.66 -39.85
N LEU A 259 6.02 -1.39 -40.01
CA LEU A 259 6.79 -0.24 -39.51
C LEU A 259 6.94 -0.27 -37.98
N ILE A 260 5.86 -0.59 -37.25
CA ILE A 260 5.88 -0.73 -35.78
C ILE A 260 6.82 -1.87 -35.36
N ALA A 261 6.73 -3.02 -36.03
CA ALA A 261 7.61 -4.16 -35.81
C ALA A 261 9.09 -3.81 -36.04
N GLU A 262 9.41 -3.17 -37.17
CA GLU A 262 10.76 -2.68 -37.47
C GLU A 262 11.26 -1.71 -36.39
N SER A 263 10.42 -0.76 -35.94
CA SER A 263 10.77 0.19 -34.89
C SER A 263 11.01 -0.50 -33.53
N LYS A 264 10.23 -1.52 -33.18
CA LYS A 264 10.47 -2.32 -31.97
C LYS A 264 11.83 -3.02 -32.01
N VAL A 265 12.16 -3.67 -33.13
CA VAL A 265 13.47 -4.33 -33.31
C VAL A 265 14.60 -3.32 -33.23
N LYS A 266 14.47 -2.16 -33.90
CA LYS A 266 15.48 -1.08 -33.81
C LYS A 266 15.68 -0.61 -32.37
N PHE A 267 14.61 -0.43 -31.61
CA PHE A 267 14.68 -0.03 -30.21
C PHE A 267 15.40 -1.07 -29.35
N LEU A 268 15.05 -2.35 -29.48
CA LEU A 268 15.71 -3.45 -28.78
C LEU A 268 17.20 -3.53 -29.10
N ASN A 269 17.58 -3.35 -30.36
CA ASN A 269 18.98 -3.31 -30.78
C ASN A 269 19.74 -2.12 -30.15
N LEU A 270 19.11 -0.95 -30.01
CA LEU A 270 19.69 0.20 -29.32
C LEU A 270 19.90 -0.07 -27.83
N LEU A 271 18.93 -0.72 -27.16
CA LEU A 271 19.06 -1.12 -25.76
C LEU A 271 20.22 -2.10 -25.56
N ASN A 272 20.29 -3.14 -26.39
CA ASN A 272 21.32 -4.19 -26.31
C ASN A 272 22.71 -3.68 -26.71
N GLY A 273 22.78 -2.75 -27.66
CA GLY A 273 24.03 -2.16 -28.15
C GLY A 273 24.59 -1.05 -27.25
N GLY A 274 23.88 -0.66 -26.18
CA GLY A 274 24.30 0.45 -25.31
C GLY A 274 24.35 1.78 -26.06
N GLY A 275 23.31 2.07 -26.85
CA GLY A 275 23.22 3.29 -27.66
C GLY A 275 23.54 4.55 -26.86
N ASP A 276 24.20 5.52 -27.51
CA ASP A 276 24.52 6.79 -26.89
C ASP A 276 23.29 7.72 -26.83
N LYS A 277 23.41 8.82 -26.07
CA LYS A 277 22.37 9.86 -25.93
C LYS A 277 21.80 10.29 -27.29
N SER A 278 22.67 10.56 -28.27
CA SER A 278 22.29 11.05 -29.59
C SER A 278 21.48 10.00 -30.37
N ALA A 279 21.84 8.73 -30.29
CA ALA A 279 21.11 7.64 -30.93
C ALA A 279 19.68 7.51 -30.41
N PHE A 280 19.46 7.61 -29.10
CA PHE A 280 18.12 7.57 -28.52
C PHE A 280 17.27 8.79 -28.89
N TYR A 281 17.84 10.00 -28.91
CA TYR A 281 17.12 11.19 -29.39
C TYR A 281 16.74 11.10 -30.86
N ASN A 282 17.66 10.63 -31.71
CA ASN A 282 17.37 10.43 -33.13
C ASN A 282 16.27 9.38 -33.33
N PHE A 283 16.33 8.26 -32.61
CA PHE A 283 15.28 7.25 -32.64
C PHE A 283 13.91 7.82 -32.20
N ALA A 284 13.86 8.60 -31.11
CA ALA A 284 12.63 9.21 -30.63
C ALA A 284 12.04 10.21 -31.65
N ALA A 285 12.89 11.01 -32.30
CA ALA A 285 12.49 11.92 -33.35
C ALA A 285 11.94 11.16 -34.57
N ASP A 286 12.63 10.12 -35.04
CA ASP A 286 12.21 9.30 -36.18
C ASP A 286 10.87 8.60 -35.92
N ALA A 287 10.69 8.00 -34.73
CA ALA A 287 9.45 7.36 -34.34
C ALA A 287 8.28 8.36 -34.25
N THR A 288 8.54 9.57 -33.74
CA THR A 288 7.55 10.66 -33.67
C THR A 288 7.15 11.16 -35.05
N GLU A 289 8.11 11.33 -35.96
CA GLU A 289 7.84 11.76 -37.32
C GLU A 289 7.05 10.70 -38.10
N ASN A 290 7.38 9.42 -37.93
CA ASN A 290 6.64 8.31 -38.51
C ASN A 290 5.19 8.25 -37.99
N TYR A 291 4.96 8.48 -36.70
CA TYR A 291 3.62 8.61 -36.14
C TYR A 291 2.85 9.76 -36.81
N ARG A 292 3.44 10.96 -36.92
CA ARG A 292 2.80 12.12 -37.55
C ARG A 292 2.41 11.86 -39.01
N LYS A 293 3.30 11.20 -39.77
CA LYS A 293 3.03 10.80 -41.16
C LYS A 293 1.89 9.79 -41.25
N ALA A 294 1.88 8.77 -40.39
CA ALA A 294 0.84 7.75 -40.39
C ALA A 294 -0.54 8.32 -40.01
N VAL A 295 -0.57 9.20 -39.01
CA VAL A 295 -1.76 9.94 -38.58
C VAL A 295 -2.36 10.80 -39.68
N ALA A 296 -1.54 11.43 -40.51
CA ALA A 296 -2.03 12.26 -41.62
C ALA A 296 -2.68 11.44 -42.74
N LEU A 297 -2.41 10.13 -42.79
CA LEU A 297 -2.85 9.23 -43.87
C LEU A 297 -4.04 8.33 -43.47
N ILE A 298 -4.25 8.10 -42.18
CA ILE A 298 -5.25 7.13 -41.67
C ILE A 298 -6.10 7.75 -40.56
N ASP A 299 -7.39 7.42 -40.56
CA ASP A 299 -8.32 7.72 -39.47
C ASP A 299 -7.87 7.04 -38.16
N GLN A 300 -7.29 7.85 -37.26
CA GLN A 300 -6.73 7.42 -35.97
C GLN A 300 -7.69 6.64 -35.09
N PHE A 301 -9.00 6.91 -35.19
CA PHE A 301 -10.00 6.22 -34.38
C PHE A 301 -10.10 4.74 -34.73
N ARG A 302 -9.74 4.37 -35.97
CA ARG A 302 -9.81 2.99 -36.44
C ARG A 302 -8.51 2.22 -36.24
N TYR A 303 -7.38 2.90 -36.06
CA TYR A 303 -6.07 2.26 -36.00
C TYR A 303 -5.22 2.76 -34.82
N ARG A 304 -5.67 2.41 -33.61
CA ARG A 304 -4.98 2.71 -32.33
C ARG A 304 -3.54 2.18 -32.28
N HIS A 305 -3.22 1.12 -33.02
CA HIS A 305 -1.91 0.47 -32.96
C HIS A 305 -0.75 1.39 -33.34
N VAL A 306 -0.98 2.42 -34.17
CA VAL A 306 0.04 3.44 -34.54
C VAL A 306 0.64 4.19 -33.34
N CYS A 307 -0.10 4.27 -32.21
CA CYS A 307 0.37 4.94 -31.00
C CYS A 307 1.61 4.28 -30.38
N GLN A 308 1.86 3.01 -30.71
CA GLN A 308 3.05 2.27 -30.28
C GLN A 308 4.36 2.98 -30.69
N LEU A 309 4.36 3.72 -31.81
CA LEU A 309 5.51 4.54 -32.23
C LEU A 309 5.82 5.65 -31.21
N ILE A 310 4.79 6.29 -30.65
CA ILE A 310 4.98 7.31 -29.60
C ILE A 310 5.43 6.67 -28.30
N PHE A 311 4.90 5.49 -27.94
CA PHE A 311 5.35 4.78 -26.75
C PHE A 311 6.83 4.38 -26.83
N LEU A 312 7.30 3.92 -28.00
CA LEU A 312 8.71 3.68 -28.25
C LEU A 312 9.56 4.96 -28.13
N ALA A 313 9.08 6.09 -28.65
CA ALA A 313 9.76 7.38 -28.52
C ALA A 313 9.87 7.81 -27.05
N ILE A 314 8.80 7.66 -26.27
CA ILE A 314 8.79 7.91 -24.83
C ILE A 314 9.80 6.99 -24.12
N SER A 315 9.80 5.70 -24.41
CA SER A 315 10.76 4.74 -23.83
C SER A 315 12.21 5.17 -24.09
N ALA A 316 12.54 5.62 -25.31
CA ALA A 316 13.88 6.09 -25.65
C ALA A 316 14.26 7.37 -24.87
N LEU A 317 13.35 8.32 -24.73
CA LEU A 317 13.59 9.56 -23.97
C LEU A 317 13.73 9.30 -22.47
N VAL A 318 12.92 8.40 -21.90
CA VAL A 318 13.07 7.96 -20.51
C VAL A 318 14.42 7.25 -20.31
N LYS A 319 14.88 6.49 -21.31
CA LYS A 319 16.20 5.84 -21.25
C LYS A 319 17.36 6.86 -21.22
N VAL A 320 17.26 7.93 -22.01
CA VAL A 320 18.23 9.05 -21.96
C VAL A 320 18.28 9.66 -20.57
N TRP A 321 17.11 9.95 -19.98
CA TRP A 321 17.04 10.48 -18.62
C TRP A 321 17.65 9.49 -17.61
N GLU A 322 17.33 8.21 -17.69
CA GLU A 322 17.88 7.20 -16.77
C GLU A 322 19.42 7.13 -16.84
N GLN A 323 20.02 7.29 -18.02
CA GLN A 323 21.46 7.21 -18.22
C GLN A 323 22.22 8.51 -17.89
N HIS A 324 21.57 9.67 -18.04
CA HIS A 324 22.25 10.97 -18.01
C HIS A 324 21.63 12.01 -17.06
N ASP A 325 20.57 11.65 -16.35
CA ASP A 325 19.77 12.52 -15.47
C ASP A 325 19.29 13.81 -16.14
N GLU A 326 18.92 13.71 -17.42
CA GLU A 326 18.55 14.86 -18.25
C GLU A 326 17.04 15.15 -18.22
N THR A 327 16.65 16.16 -17.44
CA THR A 327 15.25 16.62 -17.31
C THR A 327 14.60 16.99 -18.66
N ASN A 328 15.38 17.51 -19.62
CA ASN A 328 14.87 17.88 -20.95
C ASN A 328 14.31 16.67 -21.70
N ALA A 329 14.90 15.47 -21.54
CA ALA A 329 14.38 14.26 -22.16
C ALA A 329 12.98 13.90 -21.63
N LEU A 330 12.76 14.05 -20.31
CA LEU A 330 11.44 13.83 -19.69
C LEU A 330 10.41 14.88 -20.13
N LEU A 331 10.82 16.14 -20.29
CA LEU A 331 9.95 17.20 -20.81
C LEU A 331 9.53 16.92 -22.25
N GLN A 332 10.46 16.46 -23.09
CA GLN A 332 10.16 15.99 -24.46
C GLN A 332 9.18 14.81 -24.43
N ALA A 333 9.41 13.82 -23.57
CA ALA A 333 8.53 12.66 -23.43
C ALA A 333 7.10 13.05 -23.00
N ALA A 334 6.98 13.96 -22.04
CA ALA A 334 5.68 14.49 -21.61
C ALA A 334 4.99 15.27 -22.74
N PHE A 335 5.75 16.08 -23.49
CA PHE A 335 5.21 16.83 -24.60
C PHE A 335 4.61 15.94 -25.70
N ILE A 336 5.32 14.90 -26.18
CA ILE A 336 4.76 13.99 -27.18
C ILE A 336 3.55 13.22 -26.67
N ALA A 337 3.52 12.86 -25.38
CA ALA A 337 2.36 12.20 -24.79
C ALA A 337 1.13 13.15 -24.72
N GLU A 338 1.33 14.43 -24.41
CA GLU A 338 0.27 15.44 -24.51
C GLU A 338 -0.22 15.62 -25.96
N MET A 339 0.69 15.66 -26.94
CA MET A 339 0.30 15.75 -28.35
C MET A 339 -0.47 14.51 -28.82
N LEU A 340 -0.12 13.32 -28.31
CA LEU A 340 -0.87 12.09 -28.54
C LEU A 340 -2.30 12.20 -28.00
N LEU A 341 -2.49 12.76 -26.80
CA LEU A 341 -3.83 12.94 -26.22
C LEU A 341 -4.67 14.03 -26.89
N ARG A 342 -4.04 15.07 -27.44
CA ARG A 342 -4.74 16.07 -28.28
C ARG A 342 -5.36 15.44 -29.52
N ASN A 343 -4.66 14.44 -30.08
CA ASN A 343 -5.12 13.67 -31.22
C ASN A 343 -6.19 12.64 -30.80
N ASN A 344 -5.94 11.90 -29.71
CA ASN A 344 -6.88 10.91 -29.18
C ASN A 344 -6.88 10.87 -27.65
N GLN A 345 -7.92 11.49 -27.06
CA GLN A 345 -8.10 11.62 -25.61
C GLN A 345 -8.38 10.30 -24.86
N HIS A 346 -8.62 9.19 -25.57
CA HIS A 346 -9.02 7.90 -24.98
C HIS A 346 -7.86 6.92 -24.78
N ILE A 347 -6.62 7.35 -25.05
CA ILE A 347 -5.43 6.52 -24.84
C ILE A 347 -5.04 6.55 -23.36
N HIS A 348 -5.44 5.51 -22.63
CA HIS A 348 -5.23 5.44 -21.18
C HIS A 348 -3.75 5.30 -20.82
N GLU A 349 -2.98 4.55 -21.61
CA GLU A 349 -1.54 4.33 -21.43
C GLU A 349 -0.77 5.66 -21.46
N ALA A 350 -1.18 6.59 -22.35
CA ALA A 350 -0.62 7.93 -22.44
C ALA A 350 -0.92 8.77 -21.18
N LYS A 351 -2.12 8.65 -20.62
CA LYS A 351 -2.47 9.32 -19.35
C LYS A 351 -1.69 8.77 -18.17
N VAL A 352 -1.54 7.44 -18.08
CA VAL A 352 -0.77 6.78 -17.03
C VAL A 352 0.69 7.21 -17.08
N ILE A 353 1.34 7.16 -18.26
CA ILE A 353 2.74 7.58 -18.38
C ILE A 353 2.92 9.09 -18.13
N LEU A 354 1.95 9.94 -18.49
CA LEU A 354 1.97 11.36 -18.15
C LEU A 354 1.94 11.61 -16.64
N VAL A 355 1.15 10.84 -15.89
CA VAL A 355 1.17 10.91 -14.42
C VAL A 355 2.57 10.60 -13.90
N TYR A 356 3.19 9.51 -14.36
CA TYR A 356 4.55 9.15 -13.96
C TYR A 356 5.58 10.22 -14.33
N LEU A 357 5.57 10.70 -15.57
CA LEU A 357 6.49 11.74 -16.06
C LEU A 357 6.34 13.03 -15.25
N TYR A 358 5.11 13.54 -15.07
CA TYR A 358 4.88 14.76 -14.32
C TYR A 358 5.20 14.64 -12.83
N MET A 359 4.93 13.49 -12.21
CA MET A 359 5.33 13.26 -10.81
C MET A 359 6.84 13.13 -10.64
N ARG A 360 7.56 12.64 -11.65
CA ARG A 360 9.03 12.62 -11.65
C ARG A 360 9.60 14.04 -11.85
N LEU A 361 8.94 14.87 -12.66
CA LEU A 361 9.27 16.28 -12.93
C LEU A 361 8.81 17.28 -11.84
N ASP A 362 8.16 16.82 -10.77
CA ASP A 362 7.56 17.67 -9.72
C ASP A 362 6.43 18.59 -10.20
N LEU A 363 5.74 18.20 -11.29
CA LEU A 363 4.64 18.92 -11.92
C LEU A 363 3.28 18.33 -11.54
N ALA A 364 3.06 18.10 -10.26
CA ALA A 364 1.89 17.35 -9.75
C ALA A 364 0.53 17.98 -10.10
N THR A 365 0.45 19.29 -10.37
CA THR A 365 -0.81 19.91 -10.85
C THR A 365 -1.20 19.42 -12.26
N LEU A 366 -0.21 19.19 -13.13
CA LEU A 366 -0.47 18.59 -14.46
C LEU A 366 -0.81 17.11 -14.31
N ALA A 367 -0.07 16.38 -13.47
CA ALA A 367 -0.37 14.98 -13.15
C ALA A 367 -1.82 14.80 -12.64
N LEU A 368 -2.30 15.71 -11.77
CA LEU A 368 -3.65 15.67 -11.21
C LEU A 368 -4.74 15.71 -12.29
N THR A 369 -4.52 16.44 -13.38
CA THR A 369 -5.49 16.54 -14.49
C THR A 369 -5.69 15.17 -15.15
N HIS A 370 -4.59 14.46 -15.41
CA HIS A 370 -4.63 13.12 -16.01
C HIS A 370 -5.11 12.07 -15.00
N TRP A 371 -4.72 12.19 -13.74
CA TRP A 371 -5.18 11.34 -12.65
C TRP A 371 -6.71 11.38 -12.47
N ASP A 372 -7.30 12.58 -12.44
CA ASP A 372 -8.76 12.75 -12.35
C ASP A 372 -9.46 12.15 -13.58
N SER A 373 -8.88 12.35 -14.77
CA SER A 373 -9.40 11.78 -16.02
C SER A 373 -9.36 10.24 -16.06
N LEU A 374 -8.37 9.61 -15.44
CA LEU A 374 -8.27 8.15 -15.33
C LEU A 374 -9.41 7.54 -14.49
N SER A 375 -10.07 8.33 -13.63
CA SER A 375 -11.19 7.87 -12.80
C SER A 375 -10.87 6.60 -12.00
N VAL A 376 -9.67 6.55 -11.41
CA VAL A 376 -9.16 5.43 -10.62
C VAL A 376 -10.10 5.11 -9.46
N LYS A 377 -10.48 3.83 -9.32
CA LYS A 377 -11.45 3.36 -8.32
C LYS A 377 -11.04 2.04 -7.68
N GLU A 378 -11.43 1.89 -6.42
CA GLU A 378 -11.31 0.65 -5.64
C GLU A 378 -9.91 0.04 -5.79
N ILE A 379 -9.79 -1.25 -6.16
CA ILE A 379 -8.51 -1.99 -6.21
C ILE A 379 -7.41 -1.32 -7.05
N GLN A 380 -7.77 -0.45 -7.98
CA GLN A 380 -6.82 0.33 -8.76
C GLN A 380 -5.99 1.30 -7.88
N PHE A 381 -6.53 1.76 -6.74
CA PHE A 381 -5.73 2.53 -5.79
C PHE A 381 -4.57 1.72 -5.21
N ASP A 382 -4.71 0.40 -5.06
CA ASP A 382 -3.64 -0.46 -4.56
C ASP A 382 -2.54 -0.69 -5.61
N THR A 383 -2.94 -0.86 -6.87
CA THR A 383 -2.03 -1.22 -7.97
C THR A 383 -1.37 0.01 -8.61
N ILE A 384 -2.13 1.04 -8.98
CA ILE A 384 -1.62 2.24 -9.69
C ILE A 384 -1.65 3.51 -8.84
N GLY A 385 -2.23 3.47 -7.63
CA GLY A 385 -2.26 4.63 -6.72
C GLY A 385 -0.90 5.21 -6.39
N HIS A 386 0.13 4.37 -6.38
CA HIS A 386 1.51 4.78 -6.12
C HIS A 386 2.05 5.81 -7.14
N ALA A 387 1.57 5.79 -8.38
CA ALA A 387 2.04 6.66 -9.45
C ALA A 387 1.82 8.15 -9.14
N PHE A 388 0.73 8.47 -8.43
CA PHE A 388 0.36 9.84 -8.08
C PHE A 388 0.42 10.08 -6.57
N LEU A 389 -0.19 9.22 -5.76
CA LEU A 389 -0.48 9.52 -4.36
C LEU A 389 0.72 9.31 -3.42
N ALA A 390 1.70 8.50 -3.80
CA ALA A 390 2.83 8.13 -2.92
C ALA A 390 3.85 9.26 -2.67
N LYS A 391 3.81 10.35 -3.45
CA LYS A 391 4.72 11.50 -3.33
C LYS A 391 4.00 12.84 -3.33
N LEU A 392 2.68 12.83 -3.31
CA LEU A 392 1.88 14.04 -3.52
C LEU A 392 2.05 15.04 -2.34
N SER A 393 2.47 14.60 -1.15
CA SER A 393 2.69 15.48 0.00
C SER A 393 3.94 16.35 -0.11
N ILE A 394 4.87 15.97 -1.00
CA ILE A 394 6.13 16.70 -1.22
C ILE A 394 6.21 17.31 -2.63
N THR A 395 5.14 17.21 -3.41
CA THR A 395 5.06 17.84 -4.75
C THR A 395 3.86 18.79 -4.87
N HIS A 396 2.73 18.47 -4.25
CA HIS A 396 1.54 19.33 -4.24
C HIS A 396 0.64 19.06 -3.03
N PRO A 397 1.04 19.45 -1.81
CA PRO A 397 0.31 19.12 -0.59
C PRO A 397 -0.98 19.92 -0.35
N HIS A 398 -1.34 20.86 -1.23
CA HIS A 398 -2.44 21.79 -1.02
C HIS A 398 -3.51 21.64 -2.10
N LYS A 399 -4.70 22.18 -1.84
CA LYS A 399 -5.76 22.24 -2.84
C LYS A 399 -5.34 23.16 -4.01
N ALA A 400 -5.34 22.63 -5.22
CA ALA A 400 -5.04 23.39 -6.44
C ALA A 400 -6.14 24.42 -6.72
N THR A 401 -5.87 25.72 -6.51
CA THR A 401 -6.89 26.78 -6.66
C THR A 401 -7.41 26.95 -8.10
N THR A 402 -6.66 26.50 -9.10
CA THR A 402 -6.96 26.67 -10.53
C THR A 402 -7.08 25.36 -11.29
N SER A 403 -7.10 24.21 -10.60
CA SER A 403 -7.29 22.92 -11.26
C SER A 403 -8.73 22.74 -11.72
N THR A 404 -8.90 22.16 -12.91
CA THR A 404 -10.19 21.73 -13.45
C THR A 404 -10.65 20.36 -12.94
N ALA A 405 -9.79 19.67 -12.18
CA ALA A 405 -10.09 18.35 -11.60
C ALA A 405 -11.26 18.43 -10.61
N LYS A 406 -12.13 17.42 -10.64
CA LYS A 406 -13.32 17.37 -9.75
C LYS A 406 -12.93 17.24 -8.29
N ASN A 407 -11.92 16.44 -8.00
CA ASN A 407 -11.33 16.32 -6.66
C ASN A 407 -9.85 16.69 -6.73
N ASN A 408 -9.51 17.82 -6.12
CA ASN A 408 -8.15 18.38 -6.10
C ASN A 408 -7.60 18.56 -4.68
N ASP A 409 -8.26 17.99 -3.68
CA ASP A 409 -7.79 17.99 -2.30
C ASP A 409 -7.00 16.69 -2.02
N PRO A 410 -5.67 16.76 -1.84
CA PRO A 410 -4.84 15.59 -1.57
C PRO A 410 -5.31 14.76 -0.38
N LEU A 411 -5.83 15.40 0.68
CA LEU A 411 -6.30 14.71 1.87
C LEU A 411 -7.59 13.94 1.57
N ALA A 412 -8.51 14.52 0.78
CA ALA A 412 -9.75 13.86 0.39
C ALA A 412 -9.48 12.64 -0.52
N ILE A 413 -8.58 12.79 -1.51
CA ILE A 413 -8.23 11.70 -2.44
C ILE A 413 -7.55 10.54 -1.68
N THR A 414 -6.59 10.84 -0.81
CA THR A 414 -5.91 9.80 -0.01
C THR A 414 -6.84 9.14 1.00
N THR A 415 -7.77 9.87 1.61
CA THR A 415 -8.80 9.30 2.50
C THR A 415 -9.72 8.34 1.74
N GLN A 416 -10.15 8.70 0.52
CA GLN A 416 -10.94 7.82 -0.33
C GLN A 416 -10.17 6.54 -0.68
N ALA A 417 -8.91 6.67 -1.08
CA ALA A 417 -8.03 5.55 -1.39
C ALA A 417 -7.86 4.63 -0.18
N LEU A 418 -7.51 5.16 0.99
CA LEU A 418 -7.30 4.35 2.20
C LEU A 418 -8.59 3.67 2.69
N GLY A 419 -9.74 4.34 2.54
CA GLY A 419 -11.03 3.80 2.92
C GLY A 419 -11.42 2.53 2.16
N MET A 420 -10.81 2.22 1.01
CA MET A 420 -11.07 0.97 0.30
C MET A 420 -10.61 -0.24 1.11
N TYR A 421 -9.47 -0.16 1.81
CA TYR A 421 -8.81 -1.33 2.36
C TYR A 421 -9.67 -1.98 3.44
N THR A 422 -10.18 -1.18 4.38
CA THR A 422 -11.09 -1.67 5.42
C THR A 422 -12.37 -2.26 4.83
N ARG A 423 -12.98 -1.60 3.83
CA ARG A 423 -14.20 -2.10 3.18
C ARG A 423 -13.98 -3.43 2.47
N TYR A 424 -12.90 -3.56 1.71
CA TYR A 424 -12.60 -4.78 0.96
C TYR A 424 -12.14 -5.90 1.87
N GLU A 425 -11.35 -5.60 2.90
CA GLU A 425 -10.95 -6.58 3.90
C GLU A 425 -12.18 -7.20 4.60
N GLN A 426 -13.15 -6.36 5.00
CA GLN A 426 -14.41 -6.83 5.59
C GLN A 426 -15.25 -7.63 4.58
N LYS A 427 -15.44 -7.14 3.35
CA LYS A 427 -16.20 -7.86 2.32
C LYS A 427 -15.57 -9.21 1.95
N LEU A 428 -14.25 -9.27 1.86
CA LEU A 428 -13.54 -10.52 1.58
C LEU A 428 -13.69 -11.50 2.75
N ALA A 429 -13.60 -11.03 4.00
CA ALA A 429 -13.87 -11.84 5.18
C ALA A 429 -15.31 -12.38 5.21
N GLU A 430 -16.29 -11.54 4.90
CA GLU A 430 -17.71 -11.92 4.79
C GLU A 430 -17.91 -12.99 3.71
N CYS A 431 -17.28 -12.82 2.54
CA CYS A 431 -17.35 -13.80 1.46
C CYS A 431 -16.70 -15.13 1.87
N GLU A 432 -15.51 -15.09 2.46
CA GLU A 432 -14.75 -16.26 2.93
C GLU A 432 -15.53 -17.03 4.02
N ALA A 433 -16.15 -16.33 4.97
CA ALA A 433 -16.94 -16.94 6.03
C ALA A 433 -18.24 -17.57 5.53
N ASN A 434 -18.87 -16.99 4.50
CA ASN A 434 -20.11 -17.49 3.92
C ASN A 434 -19.94 -18.68 2.97
N VAL A 435 -18.70 -19.14 2.73
CA VAL A 435 -18.42 -20.29 1.85
C VAL A 435 -19.16 -21.56 2.27
N LEU A 436 -19.37 -21.77 3.57
CA LEU A 436 -20.10 -22.94 4.06
C LEU A 436 -21.59 -22.92 3.67
N ASN A 437 -22.17 -21.74 3.49
CA ASN A 437 -23.56 -21.55 3.13
C ASN A 437 -23.79 -21.66 1.61
N ASN A 438 -22.86 -21.12 0.80
CA ASN A 438 -22.98 -21.09 -0.65
C ASN A 438 -22.27 -22.24 -1.38
N GLY A 439 -21.43 -23.01 -0.69
CA GLY A 439 -20.70 -24.15 -1.24
C GLY A 439 -19.52 -23.80 -2.16
N GLN A 440 -19.10 -22.53 -2.25
CA GLN A 440 -18.07 -22.03 -3.16
C GLN A 440 -16.63 -22.19 -2.61
N THR A 441 -16.28 -23.41 -2.19
CA THR A 441 -15.01 -23.69 -1.50
C THR A 441 -13.75 -23.44 -2.33
N GLY A 442 -13.84 -23.49 -3.66
CA GLY A 442 -12.73 -23.19 -4.57
C GLY A 442 -12.32 -21.73 -4.59
N MET A 443 -13.16 -20.81 -4.06
CA MET A 443 -12.79 -19.40 -3.92
C MET A 443 -12.00 -19.10 -2.64
N MET A 444 -11.98 -20.01 -1.66
CA MET A 444 -11.40 -19.72 -0.34
C MET A 444 -9.93 -19.29 -0.42
N LEU A 445 -9.11 -20.03 -1.18
CA LEU A 445 -7.69 -19.74 -1.32
C LEU A 445 -7.44 -18.37 -1.98
N ASP A 446 -8.19 -18.06 -3.04
CA ASP A 446 -8.10 -16.77 -3.75
C ASP A 446 -8.55 -15.59 -2.88
N LEU A 447 -9.68 -15.72 -2.19
CA LEU A 447 -10.22 -14.69 -1.30
C LEU A 447 -9.25 -14.41 -0.17
N HIS A 448 -8.71 -15.46 0.45
CA HIS A 448 -7.75 -15.36 1.52
C HIS A 448 -6.45 -14.70 1.07
N GLU A 449 -5.89 -15.15 -0.06
CA GLU A 449 -4.66 -14.58 -0.61
C GLU A 449 -4.83 -13.08 -0.91
N LEU A 450 -5.91 -12.70 -1.61
CA LEU A 450 -6.21 -11.30 -1.90
C LEU A 450 -6.34 -10.47 -0.62
N ARG A 451 -7.03 -11.01 0.39
CA ARG A 451 -7.19 -10.35 1.69
C ARG A 451 -5.84 -10.14 2.40
N GLN A 452 -4.95 -11.13 2.39
CA GLN A 452 -3.59 -10.98 2.95
C GLN A 452 -2.76 -9.98 2.14
N ASN A 453 -2.87 -9.98 0.81
CA ASN A 453 -2.18 -9.03 -0.06
C ASN A 453 -2.60 -7.59 0.23
N LEU A 454 -3.88 -7.35 0.51
CA LEU A 454 -4.39 -6.02 0.88
C LEU A 454 -3.99 -5.59 2.31
N ARG A 455 -3.93 -6.53 3.27
CA ARG A 455 -3.46 -6.26 4.64
C ARG A 455 -1.98 -5.86 4.66
N LEU A 456 -1.17 -6.61 3.92
CA LEU A 456 0.26 -6.38 3.82
C LEU A 456 0.63 -5.41 2.70
N SER A 457 -0.32 -4.77 2.02
CA SER A 457 -0.01 -3.90 0.89
C SER A 457 1.02 -2.81 1.25
N LEU A 458 2.05 -2.71 0.41
CA LEU A 458 3.03 -1.62 0.43
C LEU A 458 2.34 -0.29 0.12
N THR A 459 1.48 -0.24 -0.90
CA THR A 459 0.74 0.98 -1.28
C THR A 459 -0.08 1.50 -0.09
N ARG A 460 -0.79 0.63 0.67
CA ARG A 460 -1.52 1.03 1.89
C ARG A 460 -0.62 1.75 2.89
N ARG A 461 0.61 1.25 3.10
CA ARG A 461 1.60 1.83 4.03
C ARG A 461 2.12 3.18 3.53
N LEU A 462 2.48 3.27 2.24
CA LEU A 462 2.89 4.52 1.61
C LEU A 462 1.80 5.58 1.78
N LEU A 463 0.57 5.27 1.38
CA LEU A 463 -0.55 6.20 1.43
C LEU A 463 -0.91 6.62 2.85
N SER A 464 -0.78 5.71 3.84
CA SER A 464 -1.03 6.04 5.24
C SER A 464 -0.05 7.10 5.76
N LEU A 465 1.24 6.96 5.45
CA LEU A 465 2.25 7.93 5.86
C LEU A 465 2.14 9.25 5.07
N GLU A 466 1.78 9.18 3.79
CA GLU A 466 1.47 10.36 2.99
C GLU A 466 0.28 11.14 3.58
N GLN A 467 -0.85 10.46 3.88
CA GLN A 467 -2.04 11.06 4.50
C GLN A 467 -1.66 11.84 5.78
N ARG A 468 -0.84 11.20 6.62
CA ARG A 468 -0.36 11.77 7.88
C ARG A 468 0.60 12.94 7.66
N ARG A 469 1.41 12.93 6.60
CA ARG A 469 2.23 14.07 6.17
C ARG A 469 1.39 15.28 5.73
N TYR A 470 0.31 15.10 4.99
CA TYR A 470 -0.58 16.24 4.68
C TYR A 470 -1.21 16.82 5.93
N ALA A 471 -1.74 15.95 6.80
CA ALA A 471 -2.45 16.39 8.00
C ALA A 471 -1.57 17.28 8.88
N ARG A 472 -0.29 16.91 9.06
CA ARG A 472 0.66 17.71 9.86
C ARG A 472 1.14 19.00 9.17
N PHE A 473 1.17 19.07 7.83
CA PHE A 473 1.56 20.30 7.13
C PHE A 473 0.53 21.44 7.27
N PHE A 474 -0.76 21.11 7.35
CA PHE A 474 -1.83 22.14 7.40
C PHE A 474 -2.56 22.21 8.74
N ARG A 475 -2.01 21.59 9.79
CA ARG A 475 -2.63 21.51 11.13
C ARG A 475 -4.08 21.06 11.07
N HIS A 476 -4.37 20.08 10.21
CA HIS A 476 -5.60 19.33 10.40
C HIS A 476 -5.56 18.71 11.81
N PRO A 477 -6.70 18.55 12.48
CA PRO A 477 -6.76 17.82 13.74
C PRO A 477 -5.93 16.53 13.60
N PRO A 478 -5.16 16.14 14.63
CA PRO A 478 -4.42 14.90 14.58
C PRO A 478 -5.38 13.83 14.08
N LEU A 479 -5.00 13.19 12.98
CA LEU A 479 -5.75 12.09 12.41
C LEU A 479 -6.03 11.11 13.57
N ASP A 480 -7.31 11.03 13.97
CA ASP A 480 -7.77 10.28 15.15
C ASP A 480 -7.26 8.83 15.11
N THR A 481 -7.45 8.06 16.18
CA THR A 481 -7.16 6.60 16.17
C THR A 481 -7.74 5.88 14.96
N ASN A 482 -8.87 6.33 14.43
CA ASN A 482 -9.50 5.82 13.19
C ASN A 482 -8.72 6.07 11.89
N ALA A 483 -7.66 6.88 11.92
CA ALA A 483 -6.84 7.19 10.76
C ALA A 483 -5.46 6.51 10.77
N VAL A 484 -5.21 5.65 11.77
CA VAL A 484 -4.13 4.67 11.69
C VAL A 484 -4.67 3.44 10.95
N HIS A 485 -4.26 3.27 9.69
CA HIS A 485 -4.74 2.17 8.85
C HIS A 485 -3.96 0.86 9.03
N ILE A 486 -2.95 0.82 9.91
CA ILE A 486 -2.07 -0.34 10.13
C ILE A 486 -2.04 -0.69 11.62
N GLU A 487 -2.68 -1.80 11.99
CA GLU A 487 -2.72 -2.34 13.36
C GLU A 487 -2.30 -3.82 13.35
N PRO A 488 -1.49 -4.31 14.33
CA PRO A 488 -0.95 -3.54 15.45
C PRO A 488 0.08 -2.50 15.01
N ARG A 489 0.16 -1.40 15.76
CA ARG A 489 1.19 -0.34 15.64
C ARG A 489 2.58 -0.80 16.10
N LEU A 490 3.11 -1.81 15.44
CA LEU A 490 4.46 -2.35 15.66
C LEU A 490 5.31 -2.15 14.42
N THR A 491 6.59 -1.86 14.62
CA THR A 491 7.54 -1.63 13.53
C THR A 491 7.61 -2.83 12.59
N ALA A 492 7.62 -4.05 13.14
CA ALA A 492 7.62 -5.28 12.35
C ALA A 492 6.42 -5.40 11.39
N HIS A 493 5.24 -4.93 11.79
CA HIS A 493 4.06 -4.98 10.94
C HIS A 493 4.17 -4.00 9.76
N TRP A 494 4.68 -2.79 10.00
CA TRP A 494 4.94 -1.84 8.92
C TRP A 494 5.95 -2.38 7.90
N LEU A 495 7.00 -3.06 8.37
CA LEU A 495 8.04 -3.60 7.49
C LEU A 495 7.61 -4.87 6.74
N ALA A 496 6.71 -5.67 7.30
CA ALA A 496 6.08 -6.78 6.60
C ALA A 496 5.14 -6.24 5.53
N SER A 497 5.60 -6.16 4.29
CA SER A 497 4.83 -5.64 3.17
C SER A 497 4.86 -6.54 1.94
N LYS A 498 3.80 -6.48 1.14
CA LYS A 498 3.65 -7.07 -0.18
C LYS A 498 3.49 -5.97 -1.20
N ASP A 499 4.30 -6.02 -2.25
CA ASP A 499 4.26 -5.03 -3.31
C ASP A 499 3.26 -5.45 -4.39
N ASN A 500 2.09 -4.81 -4.39
CA ASN A 500 1.05 -5.03 -5.39
C ASN A 500 1.08 -3.96 -6.49
N ARG A 501 2.11 -3.09 -6.52
CA ARG A 501 2.20 -2.01 -7.49
C ARG A 501 2.34 -2.58 -8.90
N ASP A 502 1.50 -2.10 -9.80
CA ASP A 502 1.55 -2.48 -11.21
C ASP A 502 2.41 -1.47 -11.97
N PHE A 503 3.57 -1.93 -12.43
CA PHE A 503 4.48 -1.17 -13.31
C PHE A 503 4.36 -1.62 -14.77
N ALA A 504 3.29 -2.34 -15.13
CA ALA A 504 2.97 -2.75 -16.49
C ALA A 504 1.62 -2.17 -16.94
N ALA A 505 1.19 -1.05 -16.35
CA ALA A 505 -0.12 -0.46 -16.57
C ALA A 505 -0.20 0.37 -17.86
N ALA A 506 0.94 0.84 -18.39
CA ALA A 506 1.04 1.60 -19.64
C ALA A 506 1.58 0.73 -20.78
N PHE A 507 2.91 0.54 -20.87
CA PHE A 507 3.54 -0.21 -21.96
C PHE A 507 4.94 -0.71 -21.59
N ASP A 508 5.33 -1.85 -22.17
CA ASP A 508 6.68 -2.39 -22.10
C ASP A 508 7.10 -2.92 -23.48
N HIS A 509 8.22 -2.40 -23.99
CA HIS A 509 8.81 -2.78 -25.28
C HIS A 509 10.22 -3.34 -25.11
N GLY A 510 10.45 -4.08 -24.03
CA GLY A 510 11.77 -4.54 -23.58
C GLY A 510 12.47 -3.52 -22.67
N TYR A 511 11.76 -2.46 -22.29
CA TYR A 511 12.21 -1.44 -21.35
C TYR A 511 11.01 -0.88 -20.60
N ASN A 512 10.98 -1.12 -19.30
CA ASN A 512 9.88 -0.71 -18.43
C ASN A 512 10.06 0.74 -17.96
N ALA A 513 9.47 1.68 -18.70
CA ALA A 513 9.56 3.11 -18.41
C ALA A 513 8.95 3.48 -17.06
N GLU A 514 7.86 2.84 -16.64
CA GLU A 514 7.18 3.09 -15.36
C GLU A 514 8.11 2.78 -14.18
N ARG A 515 8.80 1.63 -14.23
CA ARG A 515 9.78 1.21 -13.23
C ARG A 515 11.03 2.08 -13.24
N ALA A 516 11.54 2.48 -14.40
CA ALA A 516 12.65 3.43 -14.48
C ALA A 516 12.27 4.76 -13.80
N LEU A 517 11.04 5.24 -14.06
CA LEU A 517 10.55 6.50 -13.51
C LEU A 517 10.20 6.44 -12.03
N HIS A 518 9.78 5.32 -11.42
CA HIS A 518 9.32 5.30 -10.00
C HIS A 518 9.58 4.01 -9.22
N GLY A 519 10.22 3.01 -9.82
CA GLY A 519 10.42 1.69 -9.22
C GLY A 519 11.78 1.43 -8.56
N ASN A 520 12.77 2.32 -8.75
CA ASN A 520 14.14 2.15 -8.22
C ASN A 520 14.32 2.60 -6.75
N ASP A 521 13.27 3.12 -6.11
CA ASP A 521 13.35 3.59 -4.71
C ASP A 521 13.30 2.38 -3.75
N ASP A 522 14.21 2.30 -2.77
CA ASP A 522 14.12 1.30 -1.69
C ASP A 522 12.94 1.63 -0.76
N PRO A 523 11.83 0.86 -0.81
CA PRO A 523 10.66 1.18 -0.02
C PRO A 523 10.91 0.99 1.47
N ARG A 524 11.86 0.12 1.86
CA ARG A 524 12.15 -0.18 3.26
C ARG A 524 12.79 1.01 3.96
N ALA A 525 13.86 1.55 3.39
CA ALA A 525 14.54 2.73 3.92
C ALA A 525 13.56 3.92 4.00
N TRP A 526 12.76 4.14 2.96
CA TRP A 526 11.75 5.19 2.95
C TRP A 526 10.71 5.03 4.06
N LEU A 527 10.20 3.80 4.27
CA LEU A 527 9.25 3.49 5.34
C LEU A 527 9.85 3.79 6.72
N LEU A 528 11.07 3.32 7.00
CA LEU A 528 11.75 3.53 8.28
C LEU A 528 11.91 5.02 8.60
N HIS A 529 12.43 5.81 7.66
CA HIS A 529 12.63 7.24 7.88
C HIS A 529 11.32 8.02 7.97
N SER A 530 10.30 7.65 7.18
CA SER A 530 8.98 8.27 7.26
C SER A 530 8.27 7.95 8.58
N LEU A 531 8.39 6.72 9.07
CA LEU A 531 7.92 6.33 10.41
C LEU A 531 8.65 7.10 11.50
N ALA A 532 9.95 7.33 11.36
CA ALA A 532 10.72 8.09 12.34
C ALA A 532 10.21 9.53 12.45
N ALA A 533 10.04 10.20 11.31
CA ALA A 533 9.52 11.56 11.25
C ALA A 533 8.11 11.69 11.83
N ASP A 534 7.19 10.80 11.44
CA ASP A 534 5.80 10.80 11.92
C ASP A 534 5.70 10.47 13.41
N THR A 535 6.46 9.48 13.88
CA THR A 535 6.52 9.12 15.30
C THR A 535 7.06 10.27 16.14
N ALA A 536 8.14 10.92 15.71
CA ALA A 536 8.68 12.09 16.38
C ALA A 536 7.66 13.23 16.45
N TRP A 537 6.95 13.51 15.34
CA TRP A 537 5.88 14.51 15.29
C TRP A 537 4.75 14.19 16.28
N CYS A 538 4.28 12.95 16.29
CA CYS A 538 3.18 12.52 17.15
C CYS A 538 3.54 12.62 18.64
N LEU A 539 4.71 12.12 19.03
CA LEU A 539 5.21 12.21 20.40
C LEU A 539 5.36 13.67 20.83
N SER A 540 5.82 14.55 19.93
CA SER A 540 5.97 15.99 20.19
C SER A 540 4.65 16.75 20.34
N ASN A 541 3.53 16.18 19.90
CA ASN A 541 2.22 16.84 19.91
C ASN A 541 1.17 16.07 20.72
N SER A 542 1.59 15.05 21.50
CA SER A 542 0.67 14.16 22.23
C SER A 542 -0.40 13.49 21.35
N ALA A 543 -0.05 13.22 20.09
CA ALA A 543 -0.89 12.49 19.14
C ALA A 543 -0.53 10.99 19.12
N THR A 544 -1.41 10.18 18.55
CA THR A 544 -1.23 8.73 18.39
C THR A 544 -0.13 8.43 17.36
N PRO A 545 1.03 7.88 17.78
CA PRO A 545 2.11 7.54 16.86
C PRO A 545 1.75 6.30 16.02
N PRO A 546 2.30 6.16 14.79
CA PRO A 546 2.06 5.00 13.93
C PRO A 546 2.73 3.71 14.45
N VAL A 547 3.72 3.83 15.33
CA VAL A 547 4.38 2.71 16.02
C VAL A 547 4.46 2.99 17.53
N LYS A 548 4.32 1.95 18.34
CA LYS A 548 4.42 1.99 19.81
C LYS A 548 5.82 1.58 20.29
N ASP A 549 6.55 0.79 19.50
CA ASP A 549 7.84 0.19 19.81
C ASP A 549 9.02 1.03 19.30
N THR A 550 9.09 2.29 19.74
CA THR A 550 10.11 3.27 19.29
C THR A 550 11.55 2.76 19.36
N SER A 551 11.88 1.95 20.37
CA SER A 551 13.21 1.34 20.50
C SER A 551 13.55 0.38 19.35
N VAL A 552 12.57 -0.40 18.87
CA VAL A 552 12.73 -1.33 17.75
C VAL A 552 12.90 -0.55 16.45
N LEU A 553 12.14 0.54 16.27
CA LEU A 553 12.31 1.44 15.12
C LEU A 553 13.73 2.05 15.08
N LEU A 554 14.21 2.56 16.22
CA LEU A 554 15.57 3.14 16.32
C LEU A 554 16.66 2.10 16.07
N GLN A 555 16.47 0.85 16.49
CA GLN A 555 17.37 -0.25 16.16
C GLN A 555 17.43 -0.49 14.66
N HIS A 556 16.28 -0.63 13.99
CA HIS A 556 16.24 -0.81 12.54
C HIS A 556 16.86 0.36 11.76
N LEU A 557 16.68 1.59 12.22
CA LEU A 557 17.31 2.78 11.61
C LEU A 557 18.83 2.80 11.78
N SER A 558 19.34 2.15 12.83
CA SER A 558 20.79 2.05 13.09
C SER A 558 21.43 0.90 12.31
N ASP A 559 20.68 -0.17 12.07
CA ASP A 559 21.08 -1.34 11.28
C ASP A 559 21.01 -1.09 9.77
N ASP A 560 20.28 -0.05 9.35
CA ASP A 560 20.09 0.29 7.94
C ASP A 560 21.41 0.79 7.32
N LYS A 561 21.81 0.20 6.18
CA LYS A 561 23.10 0.45 5.53
C LYS A 561 23.22 1.77 4.75
N PRO A 562 22.17 2.35 4.13
CA PRO A 562 22.33 3.59 3.40
C PRO A 562 22.56 4.75 4.37
N THR A 563 23.54 5.59 4.07
CA THR A 563 23.72 6.85 4.80
C THR A 563 22.43 7.66 4.70
N PRO A 564 21.79 8.03 5.82
CA PRO A 564 20.55 8.76 5.79
C PRO A 564 20.77 10.13 5.12
N SER A 565 19.76 10.60 4.39
CA SER A 565 19.74 12.00 3.94
C SER A 565 19.87 12.93 5.16
N PRO A 566 20.42 14.16 5.01
CA PRO A 566 20.50 15.11 6.13
C PRO A 566 19.15 15.33 6.84
N THR A 567 18.07 15.38 6.06
CA THR A 567 16.71 15.51 6.58
C THR A 567 16.24 14.28 7.36
N SER A 568 16.52 13.09 6.86
CA SER A 568 16.26 11.84 7.57
C SER A 568 17.07 11.75 8.86
N ALA A 569 18.34 12.19 8.84
CA ALA A 569 19.19 12.23 10.02
C ALA A 569 18.64 13.15 11.11
N LEU A 570 18.11 14.32 10.74
CA LEU A 570 17.45 15.23 11.69
C LEU A 570 16.20 14.61 12.30
N SER A 571 15.37 13.93 11.50
CA SER A 571 14.17 13.25 11.98
C SER A 571 14.50 12.13 12.96
N THR A 572 15.51 11.29 12.63
CA THR A 572 16.00 10.22 13.50
C THR A 572 16.60 10.76 14.79
N ALA A 573 17.42 11.81 14.73
CA ALA A 573 17.99 12.44 15.91
C ALA A 573 16.91 13.05 16.82
N THR A 574 15.84 13.61 16.23
CA THR A 574 14.68 14.12 16.98
C THR A 574 13.91 13.00 17.68
N LEU A 575 13.70 11.87 17.01
CA LEU A 575 13.09 10.70 17.64
C LEU A 575 13.94 10.13 18.78
N HIS A 576 15.25 10.02 18.58
CA HIS A 576 16.18 9.56 19.60
C HIS A 576 16.18 10.48 20.83
N PHE A 577 16.16 11.80 20.62
CA PHE A 577 16.01 12.79 21.69
C PHE A 577 14.70 12.62 22.47
N LEU A 578 13.58 12.41 21.79
CA LEU A 578 12.27 12.19 22.43
C LEU A 578 12.21 10.88 23.23
N ALA A 579 12.91 9.84 22.78
CA ALA A 579 12.97 8.57 23.49
C ALA A 579 13.79 8.67 24.80
N ALA A 580 14.84 9.50 24.82
CA ALA A 580 15.70 9.71 25.98
C ALA A 580 16.25 11.15 26.02
N PRO A 581 15.51 12.14 26.56
CA PRO A 581 15.91 13.54 26.53
C PRO A 581 17.04 13.81 27.52
N THR A 582 18.29 13.73 27.05
CA THR A 582 19.51 13.99 27.84
C THR A 582 20.37 15.09 27.20
N PRO A 583 21.27 15.74 27.97
CA PRO A 583 22.21 16.72 27.40
C PRO A 583 23.09 16.17 26.26
N GLU A 584 23.37 14.86 26.26
CA GLU A 584 24.18 14.17 25.23
C GLU A 584 23.44 14.08 23.90
N THR A 585 22.12 13.85 23.94
CA THR A 585 21.28 13.78 22.72
C THR A 585 21.09 15.12 22.00
N LEU A 586 21.48 16.25 22.62
CA LEU A 586 21.44 17.57 21.97
C LEU A 586 22.55 17.76 20.93
N THR A 587 23.69 17.08 21.07
CA THR A 587 24.82 17.22 20.14
C THR A 587 24.48 16.64 18.76
N PRO A 588 23.95 15.39 18.63
CA PRO A 588 23.49 14.86 17.35
C PRO A 588 22.43 15.74 16.67
N LEU A 589 21.51 16.34 17.44
CA LEU A 589 20.52 17.29 16.91
C LEU A 589 21.17 18.51 16.29
N SER A 590 22.14 19.10 16.98
CA SER A 590 22.89 20.26 16.48
C SER A 590 23.66 19.92 15.21
N THR A 591 24.30 18.75 15.16
CA THR A 591 25.02 18.27 13.98
C THR A 591 24.09 18.04 12.80
N ALA A 592 22.94 17.38 13.03
CA ALA A 592 21.97 17.11 11.97
C ALA A 592 21.32 18.39 11.43
N LEU A 593 21.00 19.35 12.31
CA LEU A 593 20.48 20.66 11.91
C LEU A 593 21.48 21.44 11.05
N ALA A 594 22.76 21.42 11.42
CA ALA A 594 23.83 22.08 10.67
C ALA A 594 24.13 21.40 9.32
N ALA A 595 23.80 20.12 9.17
CA ALA A 595 24.02 19.35 7.95
C ALA A 595 22.92 19.53 6.89
N LEU A 596 21.80 20.21 7.23
CA LEU A 596 20.73 20.45 6.27
C LEU A 596 21.22 21.34 5.10
N PRO A 597 20.81 21.02 3.86
CA PRO A 597 21.20 21.81 2.70
C PRO A 597 20.56 23.21 2.75
N SER A 598 21.37 24.25 2.51
CA SER A 598 20.92 25.64 2.48
C SER A 598 21.58 26.39 1.31
N PRO A 599 20.84 26.71 0.21
CA PRO A 599 19.45 26.30 -0.04
C PRO A 599 19.34 24.79 -0.37
N PRO A 600 18.16 24.19 -0.19
CA PRO A 600 17.88 22.81 -0.61
C PRO A 600 17.96 22.66 -2.14
N PRO A 601 18.27 21.45 -2.64
CA PRO A 601 18.50 21.19 -4.05
C PRO A 601 17.23 21.27 -4.90
N ASP A 602 16.09 20.83 -4.37
CA ASP A 602 14.83 20.73 -5.12
C ASP A 602 13.57 20.95 -4.24
N LEU A 603 12.40 20.86 -4.87
CA LEU A 603 11.11 21.07 -4.21
C LEU A 603 10.83 20.01 -3.14
N LYS A 604 11.10 18.74 -3.44
CA LYS A 604 10.84 17.61 -2.55
C LYS A 604 11.66 17.72 -1.28
N GLU A 605 12.96 17.97 -1.40
CA GLU A 605 13.88 18.14 -0.28
C GLU A 605 13.52 19.38 0.56
N THR A 606 13.00 20.44 -0.07
CA THR A 606 12.47 21.60 0.65
C THR A 606 11.31 21.22 1.57
N TYR A 607 10.34 20.44 1.07
CA TYR A 607 9.22 19.97 1.88
C TYR A 607 9.65 19.02 3.00
N LEU A 608 10.54 18.07 2.70
CA LEU A 608 11.06 17.14 3.69
C LEU A 608 11.86 17.89 4.77
N SER A 609 12.70 18.85 4.40
CA SER A 609 13.47 19.67 5.34
C SER A 609 12.54 20.47 6.26
N LEU A 610 11.51 21.12 5.70
CA LEU A 610 10.51 21.84 6.51
C LEU A 610 9.81 20.93 7.50
N ASP A 611 9.47 19.72 7.07
CA ASP A 611 8.82 18.74 7.90
C ASP A 611 9.65 18.35 9.14
N ALA A 612 10.91 18.00 8.92
CA ALA A 612 11.84 17.66 9.99
C ALA A 612 12.09 18.86 10.91
N LEU A 613 12.32 20.05 10.33
CA LEU A 613 12.59 21.29 11.07
C LEU A 613 11.43 21.70 11.98
N ARG A 614 10.19 21.53 11.56
CA ARG A 614 9.00 21.88 12.37
C ARG A 614 8.79 20.95 13.55
N THR A 615 9.23 19.70 13.43
CA THR A 615 9.13 18.71 14.50
C THR A 615 10.07 19.04 15.65
N LEU A 616 11.25 19.58 15.37
CA LEU A 616 12.28 19.86 16.37
C LEU A 616 11.84 20.86 17.47
N PRO A 617 11.32 22.07 17.19
CA PRO A 617 10.83 22.98 18.23
C PRO A 617 9.72 22.37 19.11
N ALA A 618 8.82 21.59 18.52
CA ALA A 618 7.75 20.91 19.25
C ALA A 618 8.32 19.82 20.18
N ALA A 619 9.33 19.08 19.71
CA ALA A 619 10.02 18.07 20.51
C ALA A 619 10.73 18.70 21.71
N LEU A 620 11.49 19.78 21.48
CA LEU A 620 12.19 20.52 22.53
C LEU A 620 11.21 21.06 23.59
N LYS A 621 10.09 21.65 23.16
CA LYS A 621 9.04 22.14 24.06
C LYS A 621 8.46 21.02 24.92
N THR A 622 8.19 19.86 24.32
CA THR A 622 7.63 18.70 25.02
C THR A 622 8.60 18.16 26.07
N ALA A 623 9.88 18.06 25.72
CA ALA A 623 10.91 17.63 26.66
C ALA A 623 11.08 18.61 27.84
N GLU A 624 11.03 19.92 27.59
CA GLU A 624 11.05 20.95 28.66
C GLU A 624 9.85 20.82 29.61
N GLN A 625 8.66 20.51 29.07
CA GLN A 625 7.45 20.32 29.88
C GLN A 625 7.52 19.05 30.74
N GLN A 626 8.11 17.98 30.21
CA GLN A 626 8.26 16.71 30.92
C GLN A 626 9.38 16.75 31.97
N ASN A 627 10.49 17.45 31.68
CA ASN A 627 11.68 17.50 32.54
C ASN A 627 12.34 18.90 32.55
N PRO A 628 11.76 19.90 33.25
CA PRO A 628 12.15 21.31 33.15
C PRO A 628 13.55 21.67 33.68
N LYS A 629 14.23 20.77 34.41
CA LYS A 629 15.57 21.00 34.99
C LYS A 629 16.68 20.15 34.36
N ALA A 630 16.35 19.27 33.42
CA ALA A 630 17.29 18.26 32.92
C ALA A 630 18.16 18.74 31.75
N LEU A 631 17.72 19.78 31.01
CA LEU A 631 18.35 20.19 29.75
C LEU A 631 19.03 21.57 29.85
N PRO A 632 20.22 21.76 29.25
CA PRO A 632 20.88 23.07 29.21
C PRO A 632 20.08 24.07 28.36
N LYS A 633 19.44 25.04 29.03
CA LYS A 633 18.56 26.03 28.39
C LYS A 633 19.20 26.77 27.20
N ALA A 634 20.45 27.18 27.33
CA ALA A 634 21.18 27.87 26.26
C ALA A 634 21.31 27.03 24.98
N LYS A 635 21.52 25.70 25.09
CA LYS A 635 21.60 24.80 23.93
C LYS A 635 20.23 24.58 23.29
N VAL A 636 19.19 24.44 24.12
CA VAL A 636 17.80 24.28 23.66
C VAL A 636 17.32 25.53 22.91
N ASP A 637 17.56 26.71 23.47
CA ASP A 637 17.20 27.99 22.85
C ASP A 637 17.96 28.19 21.52
N ALA A 638 19.24 27.83 21.45
CA ALA A 638 20.02 27.89 20.21
C ALA A 638 19.47 26.95 19.12
N LEU A 639 19.12 25.71 19.45
CA LEU A 639 18.52 24.76 18.50
C LEU A 639 17.16 25.24 18.00
N ARG A 640 16.30 25.74 18.90
CA ARG A 640 15.00 26.30 18.55
C ARG A 640 15.15 27.46 17.58
N LYS A 641 16.02 28.42 17.92
CA LYS A 641 16.30 29.59 17.08
C LYS A 641 16.83 29.18 15.70
N GLY A 642 17.80 28.26 15.66
CA GLY A 642 18.36 27.76 14.40
C GLY A 642 17.31 27.08 13.51
N ALA A 643 16.40 26.31 14.09
CA ALA A 643 15.29 25.70 13.35
C ALA A 643 14.30 26.74 12.81
N GLU A 644 13.93 27.74 13.61
CA GLU A 644 13.03 28.83 13.19
C GLU A 644 13.64 29.67 12.06
N GLU A 645 14.94 29.99 12.15
CA GLU A 645 15.68 30.70 11.09
C GLU A 645 15.75 29.87 9.81
N ALA A 646 16.02 28.56 9.91
CA ALA A 646 16.04 27.66 8.76
C ALA A 646 14.66 27.57 8.09
N ILE A 647 13.57 27.45 8.87
CA ILE A 647 12.19 27.44 8.34
C ILE A 647 11.89 28.73 7.58
N ALA A 648 12.21 29.90 8.17
CA ALA A 648 12.00 31.19 7.52
C ALA A 648 12.81 31.32 6.22
N GLY A 649 14.06 30.85 6.24
CA GLY A 649 14.94 30.80 5.06
C GLY A 649 14.34 29.96 3.93
N LEU A 650 13.87 28.75 4.23
CA LEU A 650 13.23 27.85 3.26
C LEU A 650 11.96 28.46 2.66
N GLN A 651 11.10 29.08 3.48
CA GLN A 651 9.88 29.73 3.01
C GLN A 651 10.17 30.96 2.14
N SER A 652 11.23 31.72 2.45
CA SER A 652 11.67 32.84 1.62
C SER A 652 12.22 32.35 0.27
N PHE A 653 13.10 31.34 0.31
CA PHE A 653 13.65 30.71 -0.89
C PHE A 653 12.54 30.19 -1.82
N ALA A 654 11.53 29.52 -1.26
CA ALA A 654 10.41 29.01 -2.05
C ALA A 654 9.58 30.13 -2.70
N LYS A 655 9.37 31.26 -2.03
CA LYS A 655 8.69 32.43 -2.64
C LYS A 655 9.48 32.96 -3.84
N ASP A 656 10.80 32.97 -3.76
CA ASP A 656 11.66 33.41 -4.86
C ASP A 656 11.64 32.40 -6.02
N GLN A 657 11.66 31.09 -5.73
CA GLN A 657 11.53 30.04 -6.74
C GLN A 657 10.17 30.08 -7.46
N ALA A 658 9.08 30.30 -6.72
CA ALA A 658 7.75 30.46 -7.30
C ALA A 658 7.70 31.64 -8.29
N ARG A 659 8.32 32.78 -7.94
CA ARG A 659 8.42 33.94 -8.84
C ARG A 659 9.26 33.65 -10.08
N ARG A 660 10.39 32.96 -9.94
CA ARG A 660 11.30 32.60 -11.04
C ARG A 660 10.71 31.56 -12.00
N SER A 661 9.83 30.69 -11.51
CA SER A 661 9.20 29.64 -12.31
C SER A 661 8.39 30.18 -13.49
N SER A 662 8.00 31.46 -13.47
CA SER A 662 7.33 32.16 -14.58
C SER A 662 8.21 32.44 -15.81
N ARG A 663 9.52 32.15 -15.77
CA ARG A 663 10.51 32.56 -16.78
C ARG A 663 11.26 31.40 -17.46
N THR A 664 10.72 30.19 -17.47
CA THR A 664 11.40 29.06 -18.12
C THR A 664 11.15 29.07 -19.63
N GLY A 665 12.20 29.21 -20.43
CA GLY A 665 12.21 28.78 -21.84
C GLY A 665 12.93 27.44 -21.95
N PHE A 666 12.49 26.55 -22.83
CA PHE A 666 13.26 25.36 -23.16
C PHE A 666 14.44 25.77 -24.05
N GLU A 667 15.66 25.66 -23.53
CA GLU A 667 16.86 25.86 -24.33
C GLU A 667 17.14 24.59 -25.16
N GLY A 668 17.00 24.69 -26.50
CA GLY A 668 17.58 23.70 -27.41
C GLY A 668 16.75 23.36 -28.66
N ASN A 669 17.43 23.27 -29.81
CA ASN A 669 16.91 22.73 -31.06
C ASN A 669 17.11 21.20 -31.19
N GLU A 670 17.46 20.51 -30.10
CA GLU A 670 17.78 19.08 -30.10
C GLU A 670 16.53 18.19 -29.85
N GLY A 671 16.55 16.98 -30.39
CA GLY A 671 15.50 15.98 -30.15
C GLY A 671 14.21 16.24 -30.93
N ILE A 672 13.06 16.06 -30.27
CA ILE A 672 11.75 16.13 -30.93
C ILE A 672 11.27 17.57 -31.18
N TRP A 673 11.84 18.57 -30.50
CA TRP A 673 11.33 19.95 -30.52
C TRP A 673 11.24 20.52 -31.93
N ARG A 674 12.21 20.18 -32.79
CA ARG A 674 12.28 20.55 -34.21
C ARG A 674 11.09 20.09 -35.07
N LEU A 675 10.29 19.14 -34.59
CA LEU A 675 9.16 18.55 -35.33
C LEU A 675 7.83 19.29 -35.11
N PHE A 676 7.80 20.30 -34.23
CA PHE A 676 6.59 20.99 -33.80
C PHE A 676 6.69 22.51 -33.95
N GLY A 677 5.53 23.17 -34.04
CA GLY A 677 5.47 24.63 -34.19
C GLY A 677 5.79 25.37 -32.88
N SER A 678 6.30 26.59 -32.97
CA SER A 678 6.66 27.40 -31.79
C SER A 678 5.48 27.61 -30.84
N GLU A 679 4.27 27.82 -31.37
CA GLU A 679 3.07 28.03 -30.55
C GLU A 679 2.70 26.81 -29.68
N GLU A 680 2.86 25.59 -30.21
CA GLU A 680 2.56 24.35 -29.47
C GLU A 680 3.54 24.17 -28.31
N VAL A 681 4.83 24.42 -28.57
CA VAL A 681 5.91 24.33 -27.58
C VAL A 681 5.77 25.42 -26.52
N GLU A 682 5.58 26.68 -26.91
CA GLU A 682 5.36 27.81 -25.99
C GLU A 682 4.11 27.62 -25.13
N GLY A 683 3.06 27.00 -25.67
CA GLY A 683 1.87 26.61 -24.92
C GLY A 683 2.19 25.60 -23.81
N PHE A 684 2.97 24.57 -24.13
CA PHE A 684 3.40 23.56 -23.16
C PHE A 684 4.35 24.15 -22.10
N GLU A 685 5.32 24.97 -22.52
CA GLU A 685 6.24 25.70 -21.64
C GLU A 685 5.51 26.49 -20.57
N ARG A 686 4.50 27.27 -20.95
CA ARG A 686 3.68 28.04 -20.02
C ARG A 686 2.97 27.15 -19.00
N GLY A 687 2.46 26.00 -19.42
CA GLY A 687 1.84 25.02 -18.53
C GLY A 687 2.82 24.44 -17.51
N VAL A 688 4.04 24.11 -17.94
CA VAL A 688 5.12 23.63 -17.08
C VAL A 688 5.56 24.70 -16.07
N ALA A 689 5.76 25.93 -16.54
CA ALA A 689 6.13 27.09 -15.72
C ALA A 689 5.11 27.34 -14.59
N ASP A 690 3.82 27.35 -14.93
CA ASP A 690 2.71 27.53 -13.99
C ASP A 690 2.63 26.38 -12.96
N ALA A 691 2.72 25.13 -13.42
CA ALA A 691 2.70 23.97 -12.53
C ALA A 691 3.88 23.95 -11.54
N ARG A 692 5.07 24.33 -12.00
CA ARG A 692 6.26 24.46 -11.14
C ARG A 692 6.07 25.57 -10.10
N GLY A 693 5.56 26.73 -10.51
CA GLY A 693 5.27 27.84 -9.61
C GLY A 693 4.32 27.44 -8.47
N LYS A 694 3.25 26.72 -8.80
CA LYS A 694 2.28 26.18 -7.83
C LYS A 694 2.89 25.22 -6.82
N GLY A 695 3.81 24.36 -7.25
CA GLY A 695 4.56 23.49 -6.34
C GLY A 695 5.26 24.29 -5.24
N TRP A 696 6.03 25.31 -5.64
CA TRP A 696 6.76 26.18 -4.72
C TRP A 696 5.86 27.07 -3.84
N GLU A 697 4.72 27.53 -4.35
CA GLU A 697 3.74 28.28 -3.53
C GLU A 697 3.28 27.50 -2.31
N GLY A 698 3.10 26.18 -2.45
CA GLY A 698 2.64 25.33 -1.37
C GLY A 698 3.57 25.29 -0.17
N VAL A 699 4.88 25.46 -0.39
CA VAL A 699 5.90 25.49 0.68
C VAL A 699 5.63 26.64 1.66
N GLY A 700 5.24 27.80 1.13
CA GLY A 700 4.88 28.97 1.94
C GLY A 700 3.55 28.82 2.69
N ARG A 701 2.74 27.80 2.38
CA ARG A 701 1.44 27.52 3.02
C ARG A 701 1.54 26.52 4.17
N VAL A 702 2.69 25.87 4.38
CA VAL A 702 2.91 24.94 5.49
C VAL A 702 2.86 25.71 6.82
N LYS A 703 1.97 25.32 7.74
CA LYS A 703 1.55 26.11 8.92
C LYS A 703 1.99 25.57 10.25
#